data_AF-H3SEB5-F1
#
_entry.id   AF-H3SEB5-F1
#
_cell.length_a   1.000
_cell.length_b   1.000
_cell.length_c   1.000
_cell.angle_alpha   90.00
_cell.angle_beta   90.00
_cell.angle_gamma   90.00
#
_symmetry.space_group_name_H-M   'P 1'
#
loop_
_entity.id
_entity.type
_entity.pdbx_description
1 polymer ?
#
loop_
_entity_poly.entity_id
_entity_poly.type
_entity_poly.pdbx_seq_one_letter_code
_entity_poly.pdbx_strand_id
1 'polypeptide(L)'
;MEYRDEVIEKMLENLTEVPVPAELSRRITERIDKTVRRRARTKVMRRSIGAVAAGVLLFSGSIMLLPSFAAYAKQIPGLEAAVRWLEGAGDFIGIRNAKEHGYIPAPSYRTMWGEREVSVDNLYLEDDRLFVTITIKGADIAEAKRSGRLGNQLEDYVATLPDLDKEHFWDDSTSTTTYPVDKTEEMSKRGQQSDDVVTWTYDKPLSPEFVQQLKQSSQQLTVRLTKVRRNEEYKVIDSESEDIQVPLGIENIKPTRVVNLEQAGTVDGPTVQQFLLKDMTISPTRMILDVRTRIAGGGKANLHPGEDWDNVVRENLILRDETGKVYPIRQSGNLREMVNGVSRSRWEFVPSVYFENKPKQMTLELQRFYVTDAKATSAFRVRPDEKFPKKVQYEGKDITILGAEYDGKGVLHLKVQPDEAGNNPWRSAFLTYEPYYLKLQDTDLNETWKQNGLNLNTPDASAIPLTGSQLADQYEDVPGRTFSPELGIIFDNVNRWEQSPEKPKEYDIAIMAPELDEYEISIRRYNAPVEMNQKIEFTIPPLAEEHERVGSLTEPKYSKTVNDLDGSIWERAKQSIREAAGRDIELYGVEEYKGTAFHDVIVYSKDHKSRVALDVANGTSDISLLMSYAELPADIKRIVESDTGLSGQQLADLVTEVARERGRHEREVHTSITGPDFRVEMVGSRITSMGYEIPIDQADPKALEAAKEAALVTLGKPVPIVQASRSYAADMRDGSSSDVYRLKDEQQDFLVEIGYTSGRILSVYASGLLETGTNETEDMFSQFSDKQVFDAAAPDVKKLFGIDLAGYKVQRTTGTNYYTFTKEGSPAIEGEMNRHFKFYRFDITRNNGTIQ
;
A
#
# COMPACT_ATOMS: atom_id res chain seq x y z
N MET A 1 44.82 -11.95 18.77
CA MET A 1 45.21 -11.14 19.96
C MET A 1 44.51 -11.78 21.15
N GLU A 2 45.29 -12.37 22.05
CA GLU A 2 44.94 -13.49 22.94
C GLU A 2 44.90 -13.03 24.42
N TYR A 3 44.09 -12.01 24.73
CA TYR A 3 44.14 -11.28 26.01
C TYR A 3 42.79 -11.21 26.76
N ARG A 4 41.83 -12.11 26.48
CA ARG A 4 40.43 -11.96 26.94
C ARG A 4 39.98 -12.91 28.06
N ASP A 5 40.74 -13.95 28.38
CA ASP A 5 40.24 -15.03 29.25
C ASP A 5 40.54 -14.84 30.75
N GLU A 6 41.68 -14.25 31.14
CA GLU A 6 42.03 -14.02 32.56
C GLU A 6 41.13 -12.98 33.27
N VAL A 7 40.50 -12.08 32.52
CA VAL A 7 39.63 -11.03 33.08
C VAL A 7 38.27 -11.60 33.49
N ILE A 8 37.80 -12.64 32.79
CA ILE A 8 36.48 -13.25 33.03
C ILE A 8 36.52 -14.16 34.27
N GLU A 9 37.61 -14.92 34.46
CA GLU A 9 37.75 -15.79 35.65
C GLU A 9 37.80 -14.99 36.95
N LYS A 10 38.49 -13.84 36.97
CA LYS A 10 38.52 -12.94 38.14
C LYS A 10 37.18 -12.27 38.47
N MET A 11 36.27 -12.13 37.50
CA MET A 11 34.93 -11.58 37.73
C MET A 11 33.98 -12.62 38.35
N LEU A 12 34.18 -13.91 38.05
CA LEU A 12 33.35 -15.00 38.58
C LEU A 12 33.67 -15.33 40.05
N GLU A 13 34.91 -15.17 40.49
CA GLU A 13 35.32 -15.41 41.88
C GLU A 13 34.76 -14.38 42.90
N ASN A 14 34.20 -13.26 42.44
CA ASN A 14 33.75 -12.15 43.29
C ASN A 14 32.22 -12.04 43.47
N LEU A 15 31.43 -12.99 42.98
CA LEU A 15 29.98 -12.97 43.15
C LEU A 15 29.57 -13.56 44.51
N THR A 16 29.03 -12.72 45.40
CA THR A 16 28.45 -13.14 46.67
C THR A 16 27.10 -13.83 46.47
N GLU A 17 26.92 -15.02 47.08
CA GLU A 17 25.63 -15.71 47.12
C GLU A 17 24.58 -14.88 47.85
N VAL A 18 23.52 -14.50 47.15
CA VAL A 18 22.35 -13.81 47.74
C VAL A 18 21.36 -14.85 48.26
N PRO A 19 21.03 -14.88 49.57
CA PRO A 19 20.14 -15.88 50.13
C PRO A 19 18.68 -15.64 49.69
N VAL A 20 18.05 -16.72 49.22
CA VAL A 20 16.63 -16.73 48.82
C VAL A 20 15.72 -16.55 50.04
N PRO A 21 14.69 -15.68 50.00
CA PRO A 21 13.78 -15.45 51.12
C PRO A 21 13.07 -16.74 51.57
N ALA A 22 13.09 -17.01 52.89
CA ALA A 22 12.59 -18.25 53.49
C ALA A 22 11.12 -18.55 53.17
N GLU A 23 10.29 -17.51 52.97
CA GLU A 23 8.86 -17.66 52.65
C GLU A 23 8.64 -18.21 51.23
N LEU A 24 9.55 -17.92 50.29
CA LEU A 24 9.53 -18.48 48.94
C LEU A 24 9.93 -19.96 48.96
N SER A 25 10.98 -20.31 49.72
CA SER A 25 11.38 -21.70 49.94
C SER A 25 10.28 -22.54 50.60
N ARG A 26 9.55 -21.98 51.57
CA ARG A 26 8.46 -22.68 52.26
C ARG A 26 7.26 -22.95 51.35
N ARG A 27 6.84 -21.98 50.54
CA ARG A 27 5.73 -22.13 49.56
C ARG A 27 6.05 -23.11 48.44
N ILE A 28 7.31 -23.17 48.02
CA ILE A 28 7.80 -24.14 47.04
C ILE A 28 7.78 -25.56 47.65
N THR A 29 8.26 -25.70 48.90
CA THR A 29 8.33 -27.00 49.58
C THR A 29 6.94 -27.58 49.90
N GLU A 30 6.00 -26.76 50.40
CA GLU A 30 4.61 -27.19 50.69
C GLU A 30 3.83 -27.64 49.43
N ARG A 31 4.11 -27.05 48.26
CA ARG A 31 3.49 -27.46 46.98
C ARG A 31 4.15 -28.70 46.37
N ILE A 32 5.45 -28.89 46.57
CA ILE A 32 6.16 -30.10 46.16
C ILE A 32 5.64 -31.30 46.96
N ASP A 33 5.48 -31.17 48.28
CA ASP A 33 5.03 -32.28 49.14
C ASP A 33 3.58 -32.72 48.85
N LYS A 34 2.69 -31.78 48.50
CA LYS A 34 1.32 -32.12 48.05
C LYS A 34 1.29 -32.85 46.71
N THR A 35 2.26 -32.61 45.84
CA THR A 35 2.31 -33.16 44.47
C THR A 35 3.05 -34.49 44.41
N VAL A 36 4.06 -34.69 45.28
CA VAL A 36 4.85 -35.93 45.36
C VAL A 36 4.04 -37.10 45.95
N ARG A 37 3.10 -36.87 46.87
CA ARG A 37 2.26 -37.94 47.44
C ARG A 37 1.30 -38.59 46.44
N ARG A 38 0.99 -37.95 45.31
CA ARG A 38 0.06 -38.48 44.29
C ARG A 38 0.75 -39.40 43.25
N ARG A 39 2.09 -39.44 43.22
CA ARG A 39 2.89 -40.15 42.18
C ARG A 39 3.81 -41.27 42.69
N ALA A 40 3.62 -41.75 43.91
CA ALA A 40 4.49 -42.76 44.53
C ALA A 40 4.12 -44.24 44.25
N ARG A 41 3.60 -44.59 43.07
CA ARG A 41 3.32 -46.01 42.72
C ARG A 41 3.93 -46.56 41.42
N THR A 42 4.77 -45.80 40.71
CA THR A 42 5.48 -46.35 39.55
C THR A 42 6.87 -45.73 39.39
N LYS A 43 7.88 -46.44 39.88
CA LYS A 43 9.32 -46.30 39.57
C LYS A 43 9.59 -47.31 38.43
N VAL A 44 10.33 -47.05 37.35
CA VAL A 44 11.75 -46.66 37.26
C VAL A 44 12.06 -46.09 35.85
N MET A 45 13.06 -45.18 35.79
CA MET A 45 13.90 -44.72 34.66
C MET A 45 13.39 -43.64 33.68
N ARG A 46 13.72 -42.37 33.99
CA ARG A 46 14.50 -41.40 33.17
C ARG A 46 14.58 -40.07 33.92
N ARG A 47 15.79 -39.64 34.31
CA ARG A 47 16.14 -38.26 34.73
C ARG A 47 16.96 -37.71 33.56
N SER A 48 16.75 -36.55 32.97
CA SER A 48 16.23 -35.28 33.50
C SER A 48 15.97 -34.34 32.31
N ILE A 49 14.73 -33.93 32.09
CA ILE A 49 14.27 -32.69 31.43
C ILE A 49 12.76 -32.66 31.75
N GLY A 50 12.32 -31.77 32.61
CA GLY A 50 10.91 -31.75 33.02
C GLY A 50 10.54 -30.69 34.05
N ALA A 51 11.47 -29.83 34.43
CA ALA A 51 11.21 -28.70 35.33
C ALA A 51 11.37 -27.33 34.63
N VAL A 52 11.70 -27.27 33.34
CA VAL A 52 11.87 -26.00 32.60
C VAL A 52 10.59 -25.58 31.87
N ALA A 53 9.74 -26.51 31.45
CA ALA A 53 8.56 -26.20 30.61
C ALA A 53 7.45 -25.42 31.33
N ALA A 54 7.29 -25.56 32.65
CA ALA A 54 6.29 -24.81 33.41
C ALA A 54 6.79 -23.43 33.89
N GLY A 55 8.11 -23.22 33.92
CA GLY A 55 8.71 -21.92 34.24
C GLY A 55 8.71 -20.98 33.04
N VAL A 56 8.96 -21.50 31.84
CA VAL A 56 9.08 -20.68 30.61
C VAL A 56 7.73 -20.13 30.13
N LEU A 57 6.61 -20.85 30.34
CA LEU A 57 5.26 -20.35 30.00
C LEU A 57 4.77 -19.23 30.94
N LEU A 58 5.34 -19.13 32.16
CA LEU A 58 5.11 -17.98 33.04
C LEU A 58 6.11 -16.84 32.78
N PHE A 59 7.24 -17.11 32.11
CA PHE A 59 8.28 -16.13 31.79
C PHE A 59 7.85 -15.18 30.66
N SER A 60 7.16 -15.65 29.61
CA SER A 60 6.70 -14.78 28.53
C SER A 60 5.56 -13.83 28.94
N GLY A 61 4.66 -14.27 29.82
CA GLY A 61 3.60 -13.40 30.35
C GLY A 61 4.07 -12.34 31.35
N SER A 62 5.18 -12.57 32.04
CA SER A 62 5.70 -11.64 33.06
C SER A 62 6.72 -10.63 32.54
N ILE A 63 7.37 -10.89 31.40
CA ILE A 63 8.26 -9.94 30.71
C ILE A 63 7.48 -8.72 30.19
N MET A 64 6.18 -8.85 29.90
CA MET A 64 5.35 -7.74 29.41
C MET A 64 4.82 -6.78 30.49
N LEU A 65 4.98 -7.07 31.79
CA LEU A 65 4.18 -6.41 32.84
C LEU A 65 4.96 -5.59 33.88
N LEU A 66 6.30 -5.59 33.92
CA LEU A 66 7.06 -4.87 34.97
C LEU A 66 8.38 -4.20 34.47
N PRO A 67 8.47 -2.86 34.43
CA PRO A 67 9.65 -2.11 33.97
C PRO A 67 10.94 -2.34 34.79
N SER A 68 10.81 -2.70 36.07
CA SER A 68 11.95 -2.95 36.97
C SER A 68 12.77 -4.19 36.60
N PHE A 69 12.21 -5.10 35.79
CA PHE A 69 12.89 -6.33 35.39
C PHE A 69 13.80 -6.14 34.17
N ALA A 70 13.49 -5.18 33.27
CA ALA A 70 14.30 -4.89 32.08
C ALA A 70 15.70 -4.35 32.41
N ALA A 71 15.81 -3.54 33.46
CA ALA A 71 17.10 -3.04 33.96
C ALA A 71 17.96 -4.14 34.61
N TYR A 72 17.32 -5.16 35.18
CA TYR A 72 17.98 -6.31 35.82
C TYR A 72 18.40 -7.38 34.80
N ALA A 73 17.58 -7.60 33.76
CA ALA A 73 17.85 -8.57 32.69
C ALA A 73 19.03 -8.16 31.78
N LYS A 74 19.29 -6.85 31.62
CA LYS A 74 20.49 -6.34 30.92
C LYS A 74 21.82 -6.74 31.56
N GLN A 75 21.80 -7.15 32.83
CA GLN A 75 23.00 -7.53 33.57
C GLN A 75 23.30 -9.03 33.49
N ILE A 76 22.47 -9.81 32.79
CA ILE A 76 22.61 -11.27 32.64
C ILE A 76 23.20 -11.58 31.24
N PRO A 77 24.43 -12.13 31.16
CA PRO A 77 25.07 -12.46 29.89
C PRO A 77 24.23 -13.45 29.05
N GLY A 78 23.97 -13.12 27.78
CA GLY A 78 23.21 -13.97 26.84
C GLY A 78 21.72 -13.59 26.65
N LEU A 79 21.20 -12.63 27.42
CA LEU A 79 19.86 -12.05 27.23
C LEU A 79 19.87 -10.70 26.48
N GLU A 80 21.06 -10.20 26.15
CA GLU A 80 21.28 -8.90 25.49
C GLU A 80 20.64 -8.83 24.09
N ALA A 81 20.59 -9.95 23.34
CA ALA A 81 19.96 -10.02 22.02
C ALA A 81 18.42 -9.93 22.09
N ALA A 82 17.81 -10.53 23.11
CA ALA A 82 16.36 -10.45 23.34
C ALA A 82 15.93 -9.06 23.82
N VAL A 83 16.78 -8.37 24.58
CA VAL A 83 16.58 -6.98 24.98
C VAL A 83 16.84 -6.02 23.82
N ARG A 84 17.84 -6.26 22.97
CA ARG A 84 18.06 -5.50 21.73
C ARG A 84 16.93 -5.68 20.71
N TRP A 85 16.31 -6.86 20.67
CA TRP A 85 15.08 -7.09 19.89
C TRP A 85 13.88 -6.30 20.44
N LEU A 86 13.71 -6.23 21.77
CA LEU A 86 12.74 -5.33 22.43
C LEU A 86 13.04 -3.82 22.23
N GLU A 87 14.28 -3.48 21.92
CA GLU A 87 14.73 -2.13 21.55
C GLU A 87 14.58 -1.86 20.04
N GLY A 88 14.50 -2.89 19.19
CA GLY A 88 14.52 -2.81 17.72
C GLY A 88 13.16 -2.76 17.01
N ALA A 89 12.07 -3.22 17.65
CA ALA A 89 10.72 -3.14 17.06
C ALA A 89 10.11 -1.74 17.30
N GLY A 90 10.38 -0.79 16.39
CA GLY A 90 9.89 0.59 16.45
C GLY A 90 8.37 0.71 16.68
N ASP A 91 7.60 -0.26 16.18
CA ASP A 91 6.14 -0.32 16.25
C ASP A 91 5.56 -0.31 17.67
N PHE A 92 6.30 -0.83 18.65
CA PHE A 92 5.80 -0.96 20.03
C PHE A 92 6.37 0.08 20.99
N ILE A 93 7.29 0.94 20.56
CA ILE A 93 7.92 1.95 21.44
C ILE A 93 6.86 2.88 22.05
N GLY A 94 5.93 3.35 21.22
CA GLY A 94 4.82 4.20 21.63
C GLY A 94 3.89 3.53 22.64
N ILE A 95 3.48 2.30 22.34
CA ILE A 95 2.61 1.47 23.18
C ILE A 95 3.26 1.14 24.52
N ARG A 96 4.55 0.79 24.51
CA ARG A 96 5.31 0.52 25.75
C ARG A 96 5.35 1.77 26.63
N ASN A 97 5.66 2.93 26.05
CA ASN A 97 5.67 4.19 26.80
C ASN A 97 4.29 4.50 27.42
N ALA A 98 3.20 4.28 26.67
CA ALA A 98 1.85 4.39 27.19
C ALA A 98 1.61 3.46 28.40
N LYS A 99 1.98 2.18 28.28
CA LYS A 99 1.84 1.20 29.37
C LYS A 99 2.67 1.55 30.60
N GLU A 100 3.91 2.02 30.41
CA GLU A 100 4.80 2.46 31.51
C GLU A 100 4.19 3.63 32.30
N HIS A 101 3.37 4.46 31.66
CA HIS A 101 2.59 5.52 32.29
C HIS A 101 1.18 5.09 32.73
N GLY A 102 0.91 3.77 32.74
CA GLY A 102 -0.36 3.19 33.20
C GLY A 102 -1.53 3.32 32.21
N TYR A 103 -1.28 3.68 30.95
CA TYR A 103 -2.32 3.81 29.94
C TYR A 103 -2.54 2.50 29.16
N ILE A 104 -3.59 1.78 29.54
CA ILE A 104 -4.07 0.54 28.91
C ILE A 104 -5.58 0.73 28.65
N PRO A 105 -5.98 1.30 27.50
CA PRO A 105 -7.37 1.69 27.27
C PRO A 105 -8.31 0.49 27.16
N ALA A 106 -7.86 -0.60 26.53
CA ALA A 106 -8.58 -1.86 26.46
C ALA A 106 -7.75 -3.00 27.09
N PRO A 107 -8.35 -3.82 27.98
CA PRO A 107 -7.67 -4.99 28.53
C PRO A 107 -7.47 -6.06 27.45
N SER A 108 -6.45 -6.90 27.63
CA SER A 108 -6.25 -8.09 26.79
C SER A 108 -7.49 -8.98 26.80
N TYR A 109 -7.99 -9.32 25.62
CA TYR A 109 -9.09 -10.25 25.43
C TYR A 109 -8.54 -11.63 25.09
N ARG A 110 -9.06 -12.68 25.71
CA ARG A 110 -8.66 -14.07 25.44
C ARG A 110 -9.89 -14.95 25.27
N THR A 111 -9.87 -15.79 24.25
CA THR A 111 -10.92 -16.77 23.98
C THR A 111 -10.34 -18.05 23.37
N MET A 112 -11.19 -19.06 23.22
CA MET A 112 -10.86 -20.29 22.49
C MET A 112 -11.62 -20.30 21.16
N TRP A 113 -10.93 -20.65 20.08
CA TRP A 113 -11.51 -20.95 18.77
C TRP A 113 -11.21 -22.41 18.43
N GLY A 114 -12.19 -23.28 18.63
CA GLY A 114 -11.97 -24.73 18.66
C GLY A 114 -10.94 -25.11 19.73
N GLU A 115 -9.84 -25.76 19.33
CA GLU A 115 -8.72 -26.13 20.21
C GLU A 115 -7.62 -25.06 20.30
N ARG A 116 -7.82 -23.89 19.69
CA ARG A 116 -6.82 -22.82 19.58
C ARG A 116 -7.08 -21.73 20.59
N GLU A 117 -6.03 -21.26 21.26
CA GLU A 117 -6.09 -20.06 22.10
C GLU A 117 -5.97 -18.83 21.20
N VAL A 118 -6.88 -17.89 21.35
CA VAL A 118 -6.85 -16.59 20.67
C VAL A 118 -6.67 -15.50 21.70
N SER A 119 -5.69 -14.62 21.52
CA SER A 119 -5.54 -13.40 22.30
C SER A 119 -5.58 -12.16 21.43
N VAL A 120 -6.30 -11.14 21.89
CA VAL A 120 -6.30 -9.81 21.30
C VAL A 120 -5.69 -8.87 22.32
N ASP A 121 -4.52 -8.35 21.98
CA ASP A 121 -3.63 -7.57 22.82
C ASP A 121 -3.34 -6.21 22.17
N ASN A 122 -2.87 -5.25 22.96
CA ASN A 122 -2.49 -3.92 22.48
C ASN A 122 -3.58 -3.20 21.67
N LEU A 123 -4.85 -3.30 22.07
CA LEU A 123 -5.93 -2.59 21.42
C LEU A 123 -5.91 -1.11 21.85
N TYR A 124 -5.39 -0.24 20.97
CA TYR A 124 -5.33 1.20 21.14
C TYR A 124 -6.11 1.88 20.01
N LEU A 125 -7.26 2.46 20.35
CA LEU A 125 -8.02 3.34 19.48
C LEU A 125 -7.65 4.80 19.82
N GLU A 126 -6.99 5.47 18.88
CA GLU A 126 -6.71 6.91 18.90
C GLU A 126 -7.71 7.63 17.98
N ASP A 127 -7.68 8.96 17.93
CA ASP A 127 -8.67 9.74 17.19
C ASP A 127 -8.54 9.62 15.66
N ASP A 128 -7.45 9.05 15.14
CA ASP A 128 -7.17 8.90 13.72
C ASP A 128 -6.53 7.54 13.38
N ARG A 129 -6.56 6.57 14.31
CA ARG A 129 -5.85 5.29 14.16
C ARG A 129 -6.38 4.21 15.08
N LEU A 130 -6.36 2.97 14.60
CA LEU A 130 -6.47 1.76 15.40
C LEU A 130 -5.16 0.97 15.34
N PHE A 131 -4.61 0.63 16.50
CA PHE A 131 -3.59 -0.40 16.63
C PHE A 131 -4.14 -1.61 17.40
N VAL A 132 -3.93 -2.81 16.90
CA VAL A 132 -4.30 -4.06 17.60
C VAL A 132 -3.41 -5.23 17.19
N THR A 133 -3.12 -6.11 18.14
CA THR A 133 -2.39 -7.35 17.93
C THR A 133 -3.30 -8.55 18.20
N ILE A 134 -3.41 -9.48 17.27
CA ILE A 134 -4.21 -10.70 17.40
C ILE A 134 -3.27 -11.90 17.27
N THR A 135 -3.28 -12.77 18.28
CA THR A 135 -2.44 -13.97 18.33
C THR A 135 -3.31 -15.21 18.34
N ILE A 136 -2.99 -16.18 17.50
CA ILE A 136 -3.65 -17.49 17.43
C ILE A 136 -2.61 -18.55 17.75
N LYS A 137 -2.90 -19.40 18.73
CA LYS A 137 -2.02 -20.47 19.19
C LYS A 137 -2.73 -21.82 19.12
N GLY A 138 -2.14 -22.79 18.43
CA GLY A 138 -2.73 -24.10 18.23
C GLY A 138 -1.71 -25.17 17.86
N ALA A 139 -1.96 -26.42 18.29
CA ALA A 139 -1.09 -27.54 17.96
C ALA A 139 -1.09 -27.88 16.45
N ASP A 140 -2.20 -27.59 15.76
CA ASP A 140 -2.37 -27.79 14.33
C ASP A 140 -1.58 -26.75 13.51
N ILE A 141 -1.35 -25.55 14.04
CA ILE A 141 -0.42 -24.57 13.47
C ILE A 141 1.01 -25.16 13.46
N ALA A 142 1.43 -25.79 14.56
CA ALA A 142 2.75 -26.44 14.62
C ALA A 142 2.90 -27.63 13.67
N GLU A 143 1.83 -28.37 13.42
CA GLU A 143 1.81 -29.44 12.42
C GLU A 143 1.89 -28.89 10.99
N ALA A 144 1.10 -27.85 10.70
CA ALA A 144 1.12 -27.12 9.44
C ALA A 144 2.53 -26.63 9.09
N LYS A 145 3.22 -25.95 10.03
CA LYS A 145 4.60 -25.46 9.84
C LYS A 145 5.60 -26.59 9.59
N ARG A 146 5.53 -27.68 10.36
CA ARG A 146 6.46 -28.83 10.26
C ARG A 146 6.30 -29.62 8.96
N SER A 147 5.11 -29.62 8.37
CA SER A 147 4.81 -30.45 7.20
C SER A 147 5.34 -29.89 5.88
N GLY A 148 5.74 -28.61 5.82
CA GLY A 148 6.21 -27.96 4.59
C GLY A 148 5.17 -27.92 3.46
N ARG A 149 3.92 -28.35 3.72
CA ARG A 149 2.84 -28.48 2.72
C ARG A 149 2.18 -27.16 2.34
N LEU A 150 2.62 -26.05 2.93
CA LEU A 150 1.93 -24.77 2.87
C LEU A 150 2.97 -23.71 2.50
N GLY A 151 2.98 -23.35 1.21
CA GLY A 151 3.93 -22.39 0.63
C GLY A 151 3.83 -20.99 1.24
N ASN A 152 2.72 -20.66 1.92
CA ASN A 152 2.54 -19.38 2.59
C ASN A 152 1.65 -19.55 3.84
N GLN A 153 2.28 -19.79 5.00
CA GLN A 153 1.61 -20.00 6.31
C GLN A 153 0.65 -18.86 6.72
N LEU A 154 0.80 -17.70 6.06
CA LEU A 154 0.01 -16.48 6.22
C LEU A 154 -1.43 -16.62 5.71
N GLU A 155 -1.70 -17.56 4.81
CA GLU A 155 -3.00 -17.69 4.15
C GLU A 155 -3.92 -18.74 4.78
N ASP A 156 -3.41 -19.58 5.69
CA ASP A 156 -4.17 -20.68 6.29
C ASP A 156 -4.77 -20.34 7.65
N TYR A 157 -4.25 -19.32 8.35
CA TYR A 157 -4.77 -18.85 9.64
C TYR A 157 -4.82 -17.33 9.64
N VAL A 158 -5.95 -16.78 9.23
CA VAL A 158 -6.16 -15.36 9.00
C VAL A 158 -7.02 -14.77 10.10
N ALA A 159 -6.59 -13.67 10.70
CA ALA A 159 -7.50 -12.77 11.38
C ALA A 159 -7.85 -11.63 10.39
N THR A 160 -9.06 -11.08 10.42
CA THR A 160 -9.41 -9.84 9.71
C THR A 160 -10.31 -8.97 10.59
N LEU A 161 -10.45 -7.69 10.21
CA LEU A 161 -11.25 -6.69 10.92
C LEU A 161 -12.39 -6.22 10.00
N PRO A 162 -13.45 -7.04 9.81
CA PRO A 162 -14.49 -6.78 8.80
C PRO A 162 -15.22 -5.44 9.00
N ASP A 163 -15.31 -4.95 10.24
CA ASP A 163 -15.89 -3.64 10.55
C ASP A 163 -15.10 -2.47 9.95
N LEU A 164 -13.81 -2.69 9.66
CA LEU A 164 -12.89 -1.69 9.13
C LEU A 164 -12.58 -1.89 7.65
N ASP A 165 -12.96 -3.02 7.07
CA ASP A 165 -12.69 -3.33 5.66
C ASP A 165 -13.59 -2.51 4.71
N LYS A 166 -14.66 -1.89 5.24
CA LYS A 166 -15.57 -0.97 4.51
C LYS A 166 -14.99 0.44 4.34
N GLU A 167 -14.02 0.82 5.16
CA GLU A 167 -13.37 2.14 5.11
C GLU A 167 -12.16 2.05 4.18
N HIS A 168 -12.38 2.27 2.87
CA HIS A 168 -11.29 2.42 1.90
C HIS A 168 -10.67 3.82 2.03
N PHE A 169 -9.74 3.99 2.97
CA PHE A 169 -8.90 5.18 2.98
C PHE A 169 -7.72 4.99 2.02
N TRP A 170 -7.63 5.84 0.99
CA TRP A 170 -6.52 5.89 0.04
C TRP A 170 -5.26 6.53 0.66
N ASP A 171 -4.84 6.06 1.83
CA ASP A 171 -3.50 6.32 2.38
C ASP A 171 -2.73 5.00 2.39
N ASP A 172 -1.58 4.95 1.71
CA ASP A 172 -0.71 3.75 1.55
C ASP A 172 -0.12 3.25 2.89
N SER A 173 -0.56 3.80 4.01
CA SER A 173 -0.07 3.49 5.36
C SER A 173 -0.86 2.35 6.05
N THR A 174 -1.76 1.65 5.34
CA THR A 174 -2.37 0.41 5.88
C THR A 174 -1.34 -0.72 5.90
N SER A 175 -0.40 -0.67 6.85
CA SER A 175 0.48 -1.79 7.11
C SER A 175 -0.29 -2.84 7.91
N THR A 176 -0.79 -3.86 7.21
CA THR A 176 -0.97 -5.16 7.86
C THR A 176 0.40 -5.81 7.90
N THR A 177 1.17 -5.54 8.95
CA THR A 177 2.47 -6.18 9.10
C THR A 177 2.24 -7.53 9.75
N THR A 178 2.23 -8.58 8.95
CA THR A 178 2.27 -9.93 9.49
C THR A 178 3.71 -10.28 9.78
N TYR A 179 4.06 -10.31 11.06
CA TYR A 179 5.30 -10.93 11.47
C TYR A 179 5.07 -12.46 11.43
N PRO A 180 5.70 -13.23 10.52
CA PRO A 180 6.19 -14.49 11.00
C PRO A 180 7.06 -14.13 12.21
N VAL A 181 6.82 -14.75 13.35
CA VAL A 181 7.92 -14.89 14.32
C VAL A 181 8.97 -15.72 13.59
N ASP A 182 9.86 -15.06 12.83
CA ASP A 182 11.29 -15.35 12.66
C ASP A 182 11.90 -14.77 11.38
N LYS A 183 13.03 -14.05 11.56
CA LYS A 183 14.22 -14.09 10.68
C LYS A 183 15.39 -13.39 11.39
N THR A 184 16.22 -14.14 12.10
CA THR A 184 17.64 -13.78 12.31
C THR A 184 18.52 -15.00 12.06
N GLU A 185 19.66 -14.78 11.42
CA GLU A 185 20.71 -15.80 11.21
C GLU A 185 21.15 -16.48 12.51
N GLU A 186 20.98 -15.85 13.68
CA GLU A 186 21.32 -16.44 14.97
C GLU A 186 20.29 -17.45 15.50
N MET A 187 18.99 -17.27 15.24
CA MET A 187 17.97 -18.25 15.66
C MET A 187 17.99 -19.52 14.79
N SER A 188 18.39 -19.39 13.53
CA SER A 188 18.66 -20.55 12.65
C SER A 188 19.76 -21.47 13.21
N LYS A 189 20.67 -20.95 14.05
CA LYS A 189 21.75 -21.71 14.70
C LYS A 189 21.33 -22.38 16.01
N ARG A 190 20.17 -22.06 16.59
CA ARG A 190 19.73 -22.56 17.92
C ARG A 190 18.41 -23.34 17.94
N GLY A 191 17.69 -23.45 16.83
CA GLY A 191 16.62 -24.44 16.66
C GLY A 191 15.44 -24.32 17.64
N GLN A 192 15.02 -23.11 17.99
CA GLN A 192 13.84 -22.88 18.83
C GLN A 192 12.92 -21.81 18.24
N GLN A 193 12.17 -22.20 17.21
CA GLN A 193 10.96 -21.50 16.77
C GLN A 193 9.77 -22.05 17.57
N SER A 194 8.82 -21.20 17.99
CA SER A 194 7.53 -21.70 18.52
C SER A 194 6.64 -22.03 17.33
N ASP A 195 6.61 -23.31 16.95
CA ASP A 195 5.91 -23.76 15.76
C ASP A 195 4.38 -23.53 15.85
N ASP A 196 3.83 -23.30 17.04
CA ASP A 196 2.39 -23.31 17.35
C ASP A 196 1.68 -21.95 17.35
N VAL A 197 2.33 -20.86 16.93
CA VAL A 197 1.77 -19.48 17.02
C VAL A 197 1.80 -18.74 15.68
N VAL A 198 0.73 -17.98 15.40
CA VAL A 198 0.63 -16.94 14.36
C VAL A 198 0.15 -15.63 15.00
N THR A 199 0.71 -14.49 14.58
CA THR A 199 0.36 -13.16 15.09
C THR A 199 0.07 -12.20 13.93
N TRP A 200 -1.05 -11.50 14.03
CA TRP A 200 -1.49 -10.43 13.14
C TRP A 200 -1.39 -9.09 13.87
N THR A 201 -0.73 -8.10 13.26
CA THR A 201 -0.69 -6.74 13.76
C THR A 201 -1.37 -5.82 12.76
N TYR A 202 -2.39 -5.12 13.24
CA TYR A 202 -3.07 -4.07 12.49
C TYR A 202 -2.63 -2.72 13.02
N ASP A 203 -2.09 -1.92 12.12
CA ASP A 203 -1.89 -0.50 12.30
C ASP A 203 -2.69 0.21 11.20
N LYS A 204 -3.95 0.54 11.48
CA LYS A 204 -4.87 1.10 10.49
C LYS A 204 -5.10 2.59 10.76
N PRO A 205 -4.78 3.50 9.82
CA PRO A 205 -5.28 4.87 9.88
C PRO A 205 -6.82 4.85 9.78
N LEU A 206 -7.49 5.72 10.53
CA LEU A 206 -8.95 5.86 10.54
C LEU A 206 -9.32 7.34 10.37
N SER A 207 -10.46 7.63 9.73
CA SER A 207 -10.98 9.00 9.71
C SER A 207 -11.45 9.39 11.13
N PRO A 208 -11.21 10.64 11.57
CA PRO A 208 -11.72 11.11 12.86
C PRO A 208 -13.24 10.98 13.00
N GLU A 209 -13.97 11.17 11.90
CA GLU A 209 -15.41 11.00 11.84
C GLU A 209 -15.83 9.56 12.12
N PHE A 210 -15.15 8.59 11.50
CA PHE A 210 -15.41 7.17 11.74
C PHE A 210 -15.07 6.77 13.18
N VAL A 211 -13.97 7.27 13.75
CA VAL A 211 -13.65 7.02 15.16
C VAL A 211 -14.75 7.59 16.08
N GLN A 212 -15.28 8.77 15.79
CA GLN A 212 -16.42 9.32 16.54
C GLN A 212 -17.69 8.47 16.38
N GLN A 213 -17.96 7.94 15.19
CA GLN A 213 -19.06 7.02 14.97
C GLN A 213 -18.87 5.71 15.74
N LEU A 214 -17.67 5.11 15.73
CA LEU A 214 -17.34 3.93 16.54
C LEU A 214 -17.59 4.20 18.03
N LYS A 215 -17.11 5.36 18.53
CA LYS A 215 -17.34 5.79 19.92
C LYS A 215 -18.83 5.88 20.29
N GLN A 216 -19.71 6.12 19.32
CA GLN A 216 -21.16 6.29 19.53
C GLN A 216 -21.99 5.03 19.25
N SER A 217 -21.58 4.19 18.29
CA SER A 217 -22.41 3.14 17.68
C SER A 217 -22.07 1.72 18.14
N SER A 218 -20.79 1.41 18.35
CA SER A 218 -20.36 0.06 18.75
C SER A 218 -19.25 0.14 19.79
N GLN A 219 -19.49 -0.48 20.94
CA GLN A 219 -18.46 -0.62 21.98
C GLN A 219 -17.52 -1.82 21.74
N GLN A 220 -17.65 -2.48 20.58
CA GLN A 220 -16.96 -3.73 20.25
C GLN A 220 -16.38 -3.67 18.83
N LEU A 221 -15.25 -4.35 18.66
CA LEU A 221 -14.58 -4.62 17.39
C LEU A 221 -14.81 -6.08 17.02
N THR A 222 -15.36 -6.33 15.84
CA THR A 222 -15.45 -7.67 15.26
C THR A 222 -14.09 -8.08 14.73
N VAL A 223 -13.59 -9.23 15.20
CA VAL A 223 -12.42 -9.91 14.62
C VAL A 223 -12.90 -11.21 14.00
N ARG A 224 -12.70 -11.36 12.69
CA ARG A 224 -13.01 -12.60 11.98
C ARG A 224 -11.79 -13.48 11.91
N LEU A 225 -11.89 -14.67 12.48
CA LEU A 225 -10.86 -15.70 12.42
C LEU A 225 -11.23 -16.66 11.31
N THR A 226 -10.30 -16.97 10.41
CA THR A 226 -10.51 -17.89 9.29
C THR A 226 -9.35 -18.86 9.24
N LYS A 227 -9.66 -20.16 9.22
CA LYS A 227 -8.70 -21.21 8.90
C LYS A 227 -9.04 -21.78 7.55
N VAL A 228 -8.05 -21.83 6.67
CA VAL A 228 -8.18 -22.41 5.35
C VAL A 228 -7.25 -23.61 5.27
N ARG A 229 -7.75 -24.75 4.78
CA ARG A 229 -6.95 -25.92 4.49
C ARG A 229 -6.85 -26.07 2.99
N ARG A 230 -5.62 -26.19 2.48
CA ARG A 230 -5.35 -26.39 1.05
C ARG A 230 -4.81 -27.79 0.76
N ASN A 231 -5.07 -28.32 -0.43
CA ASN A 231 -4.43 -29.55 -0.92
C ASN A 231 -3.03 -29.27 -1.49
N GLU A 232 -2.35 -30.29 -2.00
CA GLU A 232 -1.00 -30.16 -2.61
C GLU A 232 -1.00 -29.30 -3.90
N GLU A 233 -2.17 -28.99 -4.46
CA GLU A 233 -2.38 -28.09 -5.61
C GLU A 233 -2.81 -26.67 -5.18
N TYR A 234 -2.68 -26.33 -3.89
CA TYR A 234 -3.10 -25.04 -3.31
C TYR A 234 -4.61 -24.74 -3.36
N LYS A 235 -5.46 -25.70 -3.73
CA LYS A 235 -6.93 -25.53 -3.71
C LYS A 235 -7.45 -25.64 -2.30
N VAL A 236 -8.36 -24.75 -1.93
CA VAL A 236 -9.11 -24.81 -0.67
C VAL A 236 -9.94 -26.08 -0.65
N ILE A 237 -9.69 -26.95 0.33
CA ILE A 237 -10.43 -28.20 0.53
C ILE A 237 -11.32 -28.16 1.75
N ASP A 238 -11.07 -27.23 2.67
CA ASP A 238 -11.86 -27.01 3.88
C ASP A 238 -11.59 -25.59 4.40
N SER A 239 -12.61 -24.95 4.98
CA SER A 239 -12.49 -23.63 5.58
C SER A 239 -13.42 -23.51 6.78
N GLU A 240 -12.91 -23.02 7.90
CA GLU A 240 -13.71 -22.71 9.10
C GLU A 240 -13.50 -21.24 9.49
N SER A 241 -14.56 -20.56 9.92
CA SER A 241 -14.50 -19.17 10.34
C SER A 241 -15.33 -18.89 11.58
N GLU A 242 -14.85 -18.01 12.46
CA GLU A 242 -15.56 -17.55 13.66
C GLU A 242 -15.36 -16.05 13.85
N ASP A 243 -16.45 -15.32 14.10
CA ASP A 243 -16.42 -13.90 14.44
C ASP A 243 -16.42 -13.74 15.97
N ILE A 244 -15.40 -13.09 16.52
CA ILE A 244 -15.30 -12.76 17.95
C ILE A 244 -15.52 -11.26 18.16
N GLN A 245 -16.19 -10.91 19.26
CA GLN A 245 -16.48 -9.51 19.62
C GLN A 245 -15.56 -9.04 20.74
N VAL A 246 -14.71 -8.06 20.44
CA VAL A 246 -13.67 -7.57 21.35
C VAL A 246 -14.02 -6.18 21.88
N PRO A 247 -14.12 -5.94 23.20
CA PRO A 247 -14.40 -4.61 23.74
C PRO A 247 -13.33 -3.58 23.37
N LEU A 248 -13.75 -2.41 22.86
CA LEU A 248 -12.85 -1.34 22.42
C LEU A 248 -12.26 -0.49 23.57
N GLY A 249 -12.82 -0.58 24.79
CA GLY A 249 -12.38 0.22 25.95
C GLY A 249 -12.58 1.73 25.76
N ILE A 250 -13.63 2.13 25.05
CA ILE A 250 -13.89 3.52 24.64
C ILE A 250 -13.89 4.49 25.82
N GLU A 251 -14.39 4.05 26.97
CA GLU A 251 -14.47 4.82 28.20
C GLU A 251 -13.11 5.23 28.77
N ASN A 252 -12.04 4.53 28.38
CA ASN A 252 -10.69 4.80 28.86
C ASN A 252 -9.83 5.50 27.80
N ILE A 253 -10.35 5.78 26.59
CA ILE A 253 -9.58 6.42 25.53
C ILE A 253 -9.26 7.87 25.90
N LYS A 254 -7.97 8.21 25.84
CA LYS A 254 -7.51 9.59 25.99
C LYS A 254 -7.53 10.30 24.62
N PRO A 255 -8.00 11.56 24.57
CA PRO A 255 -8.08 12.32 23.33
C PRO A 255 -6.69 12.67 22.81
N THR A 256 -6.58 12.83 21.50
CA THR A 256 -5.41 13.44 20.87
C THR A 256 -5.48 14.96 21.00
N ARG A 257 -4.33 15.63 21.07
CA ARG A 257 -4.24 17.10 21.07
C ARG A 257 -3.40 17.59 19.90
N VAL A 258 -3.67 18.81 19.42
CA VAL A 258 -2.90 19.45 18.35
C VAL A 258 -2.21 20.69 18.88
N VAL A 259 -0.89 20.76 18.72
CA VAL A 259 -0.07 21.92 19.07
C VAL A 259 0.27 22.66 17.78
N ASN A 260 -0.31 23.85 17.59
CA ASN A 260 0.07 24.71 16.47
C ASN A 260 1.50 25.22 16.70
N LEU A 261 2.38 24.99 15.71
CA LEU A 261 3.78 25.40 15.75
C LEU A 261 4.05 26.64 14.89
N GLU A 262 3.57 26.62 13.64
CA GLU A 262 3.79 27.65 12.61
C GLU A 262 5.25 28.14 12.56
N GLN A 263 6.21 27.20 12.64
CA GLN A 263 7.64 27.49 12.64
C GLN A 263 8.24 27.29 11.24
N ALA A 264 8.72 28.37 10.63
CA ALA A 264 9.41 28.29 9.35
C ALA A 264 10.88 27.90 9.54
N GLY A 265 11.36 26.98 8.71
CA GLY A 265 12.79 26.72 8.57
C GLY A 265 13.46 27.80 7.73
N THR A 266 14.77 27.92 7.91
CA THR A 266 15.61 28.70 6.98
C THR A 266 15.69 27.96 5.65
N VAL A 267 15.65 28.69 4.55
CA VAL A 267 15.70 28.12 3.22
C VAL A 267 16.73 28.89 2.42
N ASP A 268 17.88 28.26 2.19
CA ASP A 268 18.99 28.84 1.45
C ASP A 268 19.13 28.11 0.10
N GLY A 269 18.56 28.68 -0.96
CA GLY A 269 18.74 28.16 -2.31
C GLY A 269 17.52 28.35 -3.21
N PRO A 270 17.68 28.14 -4.53
CA PRO A 270 16.59 28.29 -5.48
C PRO A 270 15.63 27.09 -5.51
N THR A 271 16.02 25.92 -4.98
CA THR A 271 15.30 24.66 -5.15
C THR A 271 14.15 24.48 -4.16
N VAL A 272 14.44 24.47 -2.86
CA VAL A 272 13.41 24.55 -1.83
C VAL A 272 13.08 26.03 -1.69
N GLN A 273 11.80 26.39 -1.77
CA GLN A 273 11.34 27.79 -1.63
C GLN A 273 10.67 28.03 -0.28
N GLN A 274 10.20 26.96 0.37
CA GLN A 274 9.56 27.02 1.68
C GLN A 274 9.73 25.69 2.40
N PHE A 275 9.94 25.77 3.72
CA PHE A 275 9.87 24.66 4.66
C PHE A 275 9.21 25.17 5.95
N LEU A 276 8.07 24.58 6.34
CA LEU A 276 7.24 25.02 7.47
C LEU A 276 6.81 23.81 8.30
N LEU A 277 7.04 23.89 9.61
CA LEU A 277 6.46 23.01 10.62
C LEU A 277 5.11 23.61 11.02
N LYS A 278 4.01 22.97 10.63
CA LYS A 278 2.66 23.52 10.81
C LYS A 278 2.15 23.26 12.22
N ASP A 279 1.93 22.00 12.54
CA ASP A 279 1.39 21.57 13.81
C ASP A 279 1.96 20.21 14.21
N MET A 280 1.86 19.91 15.51
CA MET A 280 2.21 18.62 16.07
C MET A 280 1.00 18.02 16.75
N THR A 281 0.51 16.93 16.20
CA THR A 281 -0.53 16.09 16.78
C THR A 281 0.11 15.14 17.81
N ILE A 282 -0.38 15.13 19.04
CA ILE A 282 0.18 14.36 20.15
C ILE A 282 -0.90 13.43 20.67
N SER A 283 -0.74 12.14 20.40
CA SER A 283 -1.61 11.06 20.87
C SER A 283 -0.90 10.26 21.97
N PRO A 284 -1.60 9.43 22.74
CA PRO A 284 -0.97 8.65 23.81
C PRO A 284 0.19 7.77 23.36
N THR A 285 0.16 7.22 22.14
CA THR A 285 1.21 6.32 21.65
C THR A 285 2.22 7.00 20.73
N ARG A 286 1.87 8.12 20.07
CA ARG A 286 2.72 8.74 19.04
C ARG A 286 2.62 10.26 18.98
N MET A 287 3.56 10.89 18.28
CA MET A 287 3.49 12.29 17.86
C MET A 287 3.56 12.35 16.34
N ILE A 288 2.76 13.20 15.69
CA ILE A 288 2.79 13.41 14.24
C ILE A 288 3.08 14.88 14.00
N LEU A 289 4.13 15.18 13.25
CA LEU A 289 4.49 16.52 12.82
C LEU A 289 4.00 16.73 11.39
N ASP A 290 3.10 17.69 11.18
CA ASP A 290 2.66 18.12 9.85
C ASP A 290 3.67 19.13 9.29
N VAL A 291 4.23 18.78 8.13
CA VAL A 291 5.29 19.51 7.43
C VAL A 291 4.83 19.95 6.06
N ARG A 292 5.22 21.16 5.67
CA ARG A 292 4.95 21.73 4.36
C ARG A 292 6.25 22.15 3.68
N THR A 293 6.46 21.67 2.46
CA THR A 293 7.65 21.98 1.66
C THR A 293 7.25 22.42 0.27
N ARG A 294 7.80 23.54 -0.21
CA ARG A 294 7.61 23.98 -1.60
C ARG A 294 8.89 23.80 -2.40
N ILE A 295 8.76 23.16 -3.56
CA ILE A 295 9.83 23.00 -4.52
C ILE A 295 9.60 23.97 -5.69
N ALA A 296 10.66 24.66 -6.13
CA ALA A 296 10.62 25.55 -7.27
C ALA A 296 10.20 24.79 -8.54
N GLY A 297 9.21 25.32 -9.26
CA GLY A 297 8.64 24.64 -10.43
C GLY A 297 7.64 23.52 -10.10
N GLY A 298 7.41 23.25 -8.81
CA GLY A 298 6.62 22.12 -8.32
C GLY A 298 7.47 20.86 -8.17
N GLY A 299 7.07 19.97 -7.26
CA GLY A 299 7.78 18.72 -7.00
C GLY A 299 7.47 18.15 -5.62
N LYS A 300 8.10 17.03 -5.31
CA LYS A 300 8.01 16.35 -4.00
C LYS A 300 9.31 16.51 -3.23
N ALA A 301 9.20 16.51 -1.90
CA ALA A 301 10.34 16.52 -0.99
C ALA A 301 10.22 15.33 -0.03
N ASN A 302 11.16 14.40 -0.12
CA ASN A 302 11.20 13.17 0.66
C ASN A 302 12.33 13.21 1.69
N LEU A 303 12.24 12.39 2.74
CA LEU A 303 13.31 12.24 3.74
C LEU A 303 14.38 11.22 3.34
N HIS A 304 14.14 10.42 2.30
CA HIS A 304 15.02 9.38 1.79
C HIS A 304 14.88 9.25 0.26
N PRO A 305 15.86 8.64 -0.43
CA PRO A 305 15.76 8.29 -1.84
C PRO A 305 15.21 6.86 -2.00
N GLY A 306 14.03 6.69 -2.58
CA GLY A 306 13.51 5.35 -2.92
C GLY A 306 13.17 4.48 -1.70
N GLU A 307 13.52 3.18 -1.71
CA GLU A 307 13.06 2.21 -0.69
C GLU A 307 13.96 2.09 0.56
N ASP A 308 15.12 2.75 0.59
CA ASP A 308 16.09 2.68 1.71
C ASP A 308 15.67 3.55 2.90
N TRP A 309 14.62 3.12 3.59
CA TRP A 309 13.97 3.87 4.66
C TRP A 309 14.80 3.97 5.95
N ASP A 310 15.28 2.83 6.46
CA ASP A 310 15.58 2.72 7.89
C ASP A 310 16.88 3.42 8.33
N ASN A 311 17.93 3.39 7.53
CA ASN A 311 19.22 3.98 7.92
C ASN A 311 19.34 5.45 7.48
N VAL A 312 18.84 5.78 6.28
CA VAL A 312 18.99 7.13 5.71
C VAL A 312 18.15 8.15 6.47
N VAL A 313 16.90 7.81 6.80
CA VAL A 313 15.99 8.76 7.49
C VAL A 313 16.45 9.04 8.92
N ARG A 314 16.90 8.01 9.65
CA ARG A 314 17.30 8.13 11.07
C ARG A 314 18.54 9.02 11.28
N GLU A 315 19.44 9.06 10.31
CA GLU A 315 20.59 9.97 10.34
C GLU A 315 20.23 11.37 9.81
N ASN A 316 19.30 11.44 8.86
CA ASN A 316 18.89 12.68 8.21
C ASN A 316 17.97 13.56 9.08
N LEU A 317 17.09 12.94 9.86
CA LEU A 317 16.08 13.63 10.67
C LEU A 317 16.13 13.18 12.13
N ILE A 318 16.38 14.13 13.02
CA ILE A 318 16.52 13.87 14.45
C ILE A 318 15.63 14.83 15.23
N LEU A 319 14.78 14.29 16.10
CA LEU A 319 14.00 15.07 17.06
C LEU A 319 14.53 14.79 18.48
N ARG A 320 14.86 15.85 19.23
CA ARG A 320 15.37 15.76 20.61
C ARG A 320 14.67 16.73 21.53
N ASP A 321 14.60 16.43 22.82
CA ASP A 321 14.20 17.40 23.85
C ASP A 321 15.42 18.06 24.53
N GLU A 322 15.15 19.00 25.46
CA GLU A 322 16.17 19.73 26.22
C GLU A 322 17.10 18.85 27.06
N THR A 323 16.70 17.61 27.35
CA THR A 323 17.52 16.64 28.10
C THR A 323 18.46 15.85 27.20
N GLY A 324 18.32 16.00 25.88
CA GLY A 324 19.02 15.23 24.87
C GLY A 324 18.37 13.89 24.53
N LYS A 325 17.17 13.60 25.09
CA LYS A 325 16.40 12.39 24.74
C LYS A 325 15.98 12.48 23.28
N VAL A 326 16.28 11.44 22.52
CA VAL A 326 15.92 11.32 21.10
C VAL A 326 14.55 10.67 20.96
N TYR A 327 13.75 11.21 20.06
CA TYR A 327 12.46 10.70 19.63
C TYR A 327 12.65 10.18 18.18
N PRO A 328 12.91 8.88 17.98
CA PRO A 328 13.05 8.33 16.63
C PRO A 328 11.79 8.54 15.81
N ILE A 329 11.99 8.85 14.53
CA ILE A 329 10.94 8.76 13.52
C ILE A 329 10.60 7.28 13.29
N ARG A 330 9.30 6.97 13.30
CA ARG A 330 8.74 5.65 13.00
C ARG A 330 8.41 5.54 11.52
N GLN A 331 7.70 6.53 11.00
CA GLN A 331 7.27 6.57 9.61
C GLN A 331 7.14 8.03 9.15
N SER A 332 7.19 8.24 7.84
CA SER A 332 6.73 9.47 7.23
C SER A 332 5.85 9.15 6.05
N GLY A 333 4.67 9.74 6.00
CA GLY A 333 3.81 9.70 4.84
C GLY A 333 3.91 11.03 4.11
N ASN A 334 3.98 11.00 2.78
CA ASN A 334 3.53 12.16 2.03
C ASN A 334 2.02 12.02 1.86
N LEU A 335 1.28 13.06 2.23
CA LEU A 335 -0.10 13.14 1.76
C LEU A 335 -0.01 13.28 0.25
N ARG A 336 -0.66 12.34 -0.47
CA ARG A 336 -0.60 12.20 -1.93
C ARG A 336 -0.86 13.53 -2.65
N GLU A 337 -1.74 14.35 -2.06
CA GLU A 337 -2.10 15.69 -2.54
C GLU A 337 -0.93 16.70 -2.51
N MET A 338 -0.32 16.94 -3.67
CA MET A 338 0.39 18.20 -3.93
C MET A 338 -0.62 19.33 -4.09
N VAL A 339 -0.82 20.13 -3.05
CA VAL A 339 -1.69 21.30 -3.15
C VAL A 339 -0.84 22.48 -3.65
N ASN A 340 -1.02 22.90 -4.91
CA ASN A 340 -0.35 24.05 -5.54
C ASN A 340 1.19 24.00 -5.53
N GLY A 341 1.78 22.82 -5.74
CA GLY A 341 3.24 22.65 -5.73
C GLY A 341 3.85 22.68 -4.32
N VAL A 342 3.02 22.61 -3.28
CA VAL A 342 3.44 22.38 -1.89
C VAL A 342 3.24 20.90 -1.56
N SER A 343 4.33 20.21 -1.26
CA SER A 343 4.34 18.88 -0.69
C SER A 343 3.90 18.95 0.77
N ARG A 344 2.93 18.11 1.15
CA ARG A 344 2.49 17.94 2.53
C ARG A 344 2.97 16.60 3.04
N SER A 345 3.68 16.60 4.16
CA SER A 345 4.27 15.39 4.74
C SER A 345 3.91 15.29 6.22
N ARG A 346 3.66 14.06 6.69
CA ARG A 346 3.41 13.72 8.08
C ARG A 346 4.55 12.90 8.60
N TRP A 347 5.24 13.37 9.64
CA TRP A 347 6.36 12.65 10.23
C TRP A 347 5.97 12.14 11.62
N GLU A 348 5.94 10.83 11.78
CA GLU A 348 5.53 10.21 13.03
C GLU A 348 6.75 9.90 13.91
N PHE A 349 6.74 10.38 15.14
CA PHE A 349 7.77 10.16 16.15
C PHE A 349 7.23 9.35 17.34
N VAL A 350 8.09 8.51 17.90
CA VAL A 350 7.83 7.71 19.10
C VAL A 350 9.02 7.77 20.06
N PRO A 351 8.84 7.60 21.39
CA PRO A 351 7.56 7.55 22.10
C PRO A 351 6.89 8.93 22.21
N SER A 352 5.61 8.98 22.54
CA SER A 352 4.89 10.24 22.73
C SER A 352 5.26 10.97 24.03
N VAL A 353 5.25 12.31 23.98
CA VAL A 353 5.35 13.20 25.16
C VAL A 353 4.00 13.41 25.85
N TYR A 354 2.95 12.69 25.46
CA TYR A 354 1.58 12.85 25.99
C TYR A 354 1.49 12.84 27.53
N PHE A 355 2.29 11.99 28.18
CA PHE A 355 2.26 11.81 29.65
C PHE A 355 3.25 12.71 30.40
N GLU A 356 3.90 13.65 29.72
CA GLU A 356 4.86 14.57 30.31
C GLU A 356 4.14 15.79 30.89
N ASN A 357 4.38 16.09 32.16
CA ASN A 357 3.68 17.15 32.90
C ASN A 357 4.41 18.50 32.90
N LYS A 358 5.49 18.63 32.12
CA LYS A 358 6.28 19.86 31.99
C LYS A 358 6.37 20.27 30.52
N PRO A 359 6.43 21.58 30.22
CA PRO A 359 6.75 22.01 28.87
C PRO A 359 8.06 21.36 28.40
N LYS A 360 8.08 20.89 27.15
CA LYS A 360 9.26 20.31 26.50
C LYS A 360 9.77 21.25 25.44
N GLN A 361 11.06 21.58 25.50
CA GLN A 361 11.73 22.29 24.43
C GLN A 361 12.28 21.26 23.46
N MET A 362 11.76 21.27 22.24
CA MET A 362 12.11 20.33 21.20
C MET A 362 13.04 20.98 20.21
N THR A 363 14.00 20.21 19.72
CA THR A 363 14.89 20.57 18.63
C THR A 363 14.72 19.54 17.51
N LEU A 364 14.31 20.03 16.34
CA LEU A 364 14.29 19.25 15.10
C LEU A 364 15.54 19.58 14.29
N GLU A 365 16.34 18.57 14.01
CA GLU A 365 17.52 18.64 13.14
C GLU A 365 17.21 17.91 11.84
N LEU A 366 17.29 18.61 10.71
CA LEU A 366 17.09 18.07 9.36
C LEU A 366 18.31 18.37 8.50
N GLN A 367 19.00 17.35 8.01
CA GLN A 367 20.20 17.53 7.19
C GLN A 367 19.85 17.86 5.74
N ARG A 368 18.95 17.10 5.10
CA ARG A 368 18.62 17.26 3.67
C ARG A 368 17.21 16.78 3.32
N PHE A 369 16.69 17.29 2.21
CA PHE A 369 15.55 16.70 1.50
C PHE A 369 16.03 15.98 0.24
N TYR A 370 15.30 14.96 -0.19
CA TYR A 370 15.43 14.35 -1.51
C TYR A 370 14.31 14.87 -2.39
N VAL A 371 14.68 15.66 -3.40
CA VAL A 371 13.74 16.45 -4.20
C VAL A 371 13.56 15.83 -5.59
N THR A 372 12.31 15.72 -6.00
CA THR A 372 11.93 15.31 -7.36
C THR A 372 11.10 16.42 -7.99
N ASP A 373 11.53 16.92 -9.15
CA ASP A 373 10.84 18.01 -9.84
C ASP A 373 9.61 17.49 -10.59
N ALA A 374 8.50 18.23 -10.53
CA ALA A 374 7.30 17.90 -11.31
C ALA A 374 7.47 18.25 -12.81
N LYS A 375 8.36 19.19 -13.13
CA LYS A 375 8.61 19.72 -14.48
C LYS A 375 10.10 19.77 -14.78
N ALA A 376 10.46 19.77 -16.07
CA ALA A 376 11.83 20.03 -16.49
C ALA A 376 12.32 21.40 -16.00
N THR A 377 13.48 21.39 -15.35
CA THR A 377 14.15 22.58 -14.81
C THR A 377 15.35 23.01 -15.65
N SER A 378 15.85 22.13 -16.51
CA SER A 378 16.92 22.40 -17.47
C SER A 378 16.72 21.60 -18.75
N ALA A 379 17.43 21.98 -19.81
CA ALA A 379 17.51 21.21 -21.03
C ALA A 379 18.86 21.45 -21.72
N PHE A 380 19.29 20.51 -22.55
CA PHE A 380 20.42 20.69 -23.46
C PHE A 380 20.12 20.10 -24.82
N ARG A 381 20.82 20.59 -25.84
CA ARG A 381 20.71 20.07 -27.20
C ARG A 381 21.84 19.11 -27.51
N VAL A 382 21.56 18.07 -28.27
CA VAL A 382 22.54 17.11 -28.76
C VAL A 382 22.21 16.69 -30.19
N ARG A 383 23.23 16.54 -31.04
CA ARG A 383 23.08 16.00 -32.40
C ARG A 383 23.94 14.75 -32.53
N PRO A 384 23.44 13.61 -33.04
CA PRO A 384 24.25 12.40 -33.19
C PRO A 384 25.51 12.62 -34.04
N ASP A 385 25.46 13.55 -35.01
CA ASP A 385 26.56 13.86 -35.93
C ASP A 385 27.50 14.98 -35.44
N GLU A 386 27.30 15.53 -34.24
CA GLU A 386 28.18 16.58 -33.72
C GLU A 386 29.53 16.06 -33.22
N LYS A 387 30.46 17.00 -32.95
CA LYS A 387 31.78 16.65 -32.42
C LYS A 387 31.72 16.44 -30.91
N PHE A 388 32.15 15.27 -30.47
CA PHE A 388 32.34 14.90 -29.07
C PHE A 388 33.84 14.85 -28.69
N PRO A 389 34.21 15.01 -27.40
CA PRO A 389 33.34 15.19 -26.24
C PRO A 389 32.69 16.58 -26.17
N LYS A 390 31.45 16.63 -25.67
CA LYS A 390 30.65 17.83 -25.45
C LYS A 390 30.35 18.01 -23.97
N LYS A 391 30.47 19.23 -23.46
CA LYS A 391 30.12 19.56 -22.08
C LYS A 391 28.72 20.15 -22.00
N VAL A 392 27.94 19.68 -21.04
CA VAL A 392 26.63 20.23 -20.68
C VAL A 392 26.62 20.59 -19.20
N GLN A 393 25.89 21.64 -18.84
CA GLN A 393 25.81 22.15 -17.48
C GLN A 393 24.53 21.67 -16.81
N TYR A 394 24.65 21.08 -15.63
CA TYR A 394 23.51 20.67 -14.80
C TYR A 394 23.86 20.78 -13.33
N GLU A 395 23.01 21.45 -12.54
CA GLU A 395 23.19 21.64 -11.08
C GLU A 395 24.60 22.17 -10.72
N GLY A 396 25.13 23.08 -11.53
CA GLY A 396 26.46 23.68 -11.34
C GLY A 396 27.65 22.77 -11.67
N LYS A 397 27.41 21.62 -12.31
CA LYS A 397 28.44 20.64 -12.72
C LYS A 397 28.55 20.58 -14.24
N ASP A 398 29.79 20.48 -14.71
CA ASP A 398 30.11 20.07 -16.08
C ASP A 398 29.91 18.56 -16.22
N ILE A 399 28.99 18.14 -17.07
CA ILE A 399 28.81 16.74 -17.46
C ILE A 399 29.32 16.58 -18.88
N THR A 400 30.19 15.58 -19.10
CA THR A 400 30.82 15.34 -20.40
C THR A 400 30.12 14.21 -21.13
N ILE A 401 29.49 14.54 -22.26
CA ILE A 401 28.93 13.60 -23.22
C ILE A 401 30.05 13.20 -24.20
N LEU A 402 30.33 11.90 -24.29
CA LEU A 402 31.37 11.29 -25.11
C LEU A 402 30.87 10.91 -26.51
N GLY A 403 29.56 10.76 -26.68
CA GLY A 403 28.93 10.40 -27.95
C GLY A 403 27.40 10.38 -27.82
N ALA A 404 26.72 10.48 -28.95
CA ALA A 404 25.29 10.25 -29.06
C ALA A 404 25.00 9.41 -30.31
N GLU A 405 24.14 8.41 -30.18
CA GLU A 405 23.80 7.48 -31.26
C GLU A 405 22.32 7.13 -31.20
N TYR A 406 21.63 7.17 -32.33
CA TYR A 406 20.26 6.67 -32.43
C TYR A 406 20.29 5.22 -32.91
N ASP A 407 19.60 4.32 -32.21
CA ASP A 407 19.70 2.87 -32.46
C ASP A 407 18.77 2.35 -33.58
N GLY A 408 17.97 3.22 -34.19
CA GLY A 408 16.98 2.84 -35.21
C GLY A 408 15.75 2.14 -34.65
N LYS A 409 15.59 2.05 -33.33
CA LYS A 409 14.51 1.34 -32.63
C LYS A 409 13.73 2.23 -31.65
N GLY A 410 13.90 3.56 -31.74
CA GLY A 410 13.21 4.51 -30.87
C GLY A 410 14.02 4.94 -29.65
N VAL A 411 15.33 4.65 -29.60
CA VAL A 411 16.19 5.01 -28.48
C VAL A 411 17.39 5.84 -28.93
N LEU A 412 17.57 7.00 -28.29
CA LEU A 412 18.79 7.78 -28.33
C LEU A 412 19.71 7.34 -27.19
N HIS A 413 20.89 6.84 -27.53
CA HIS A 413 21.96 6.50 -26.60
C HIS A 413 22.88 7.71 -26.40
N LEU A 414 23.06 8.14 -25.16
CA LEU A 414 24.07 9.10 -24.78
C LEU A 414 25.19 8.40 -24.03
N LYS A 415 26.39 8.43 -24.60
CA LYS A 415 27.61 7.98 -23.91
C LYS A 415 28.09 9.10 -23.01
N VAL A 416 28.20 8.84 -21.72
CA VAL A 416 28.51 9.86 -20.71
C VAL A 416 29.74 9.46 -19.92
N GLN A 417 30.63 10.42 -19.69
CA GLN A 417 31.80 10.23 -18.85
C GLN A 417 31.39 10.08 -17.37
N PRO A 418 31.91 9.09 -16.64
CA PRO A 418 31.75 8.99 -15.20
C PRO A 418 32.25 10.25 -14.47
N ASP A 419 31.69 10.52 -13.29
CA ASP A 419 32.24 11.56 -12.40
C ASP A 419 33.63 11.16 -11.84
N GLU A 420 34.29 12.04 -11.09
CA GLU A 420 35.61 11.78 -10.51
C GLU A 420 35.64 10.55 -9.57
N ALA A 421 34.50 10.22 -8.97
CA ALA A 421 34.34 9.05 -8.13
C ALA A 421 34.04 7.78 -8.94
N GLY A 422 33.78 7.89 -10.25
CA GLY A 422 33.43 6.80 -11.15
C GLY A 422 31.94 6.46 -11.16
N ASN A 423 31.07 7.36 -10.65
CA ASN A 423 29.63 7.18 -10.65
C ASN A 423 28.99 7.79 -11.91
N ASN A 424 27.74 7.41 -12.16
CA ASN A 424 26.92 8.06 -13.18
C ASN A 424 26.68 9.53 -12.77
N PRO A 425 27.11 10.52 -13.57
CA PRO A 425 26.90 11.94 -13.25
C PRO A 425 25.42 12.35 -13.27
N TRP A 426 24.52 11.54 -13.85
CA TRP A 426 23.07 11.76 -13.90
C TRP A 426 22.28 10.97 -12.86
N ARG A 427 22.93 10.38 -11.84
CA ARG A 427 22.28 9.51 -10.84
C ARG A 427 21.06 10.08 -10.10
N SER A 428 20.87 11.40 -10.13
CA SER A 428 19.75 12.11 -9.49
C SER A 428 18.99 13.00 -10.48
N ALA A 429 19.05 12.64 -11.76
CA ALA A 429 18.45 13.37 -12.85
C ALA A 429 17.63 12.45 -13.75
N PHE A 430 16.55 13.02 -14.26
CA PHE A 430 15.66 12.39 -15.22
C PHE A 430 15.85 13.03 -16.58
N LEU A 431 16.29 12.26 -17.56
CA LEU A 431 16.56 12.72 -18.93
C LEU A 431 15.43 12.27 -19.85
N THR A 432 14.77 13.22 -20.51
CA THR A 432 13.62 12.94 -21.38
C THR A 432 13.67 13.76 -22.64
N TYR A 433 13.05 13.26 -23.71
CA TYR A 433 12.73 14.04 -24.89
C TYR A 433 11.24 14.45 -24.82
N GLU A 434 10.95 15.73 -24.54
CA GLU A 434 9.59 16.24 -24.33
C GLU A 434 9.00 16.79 -25.65
N PRO A 435 8.59 15.90 -26.57
CA PRO A 435 7.15 15.60 -26.73
C PRO A 435 6.76 14.12 -26.48
N TYR A 436 7.74 13.23 -26.27
CA TYR A 436 7.55 11.77 -26.31
C TYR A 436 7.36 11.15 -24.92
N TYR A 437 7.93 11.76 -23.89
CA TYR A 437 7.65 11.43 -22.49
C TYR A 437 6.74 12.50 -21.90
N LEU A 438 5.78 12.06 -21.10
CA LEU A 438 4.62 12.86 -20.74
C LEU A 438 4.94 14.06 -19.88
N LYS A 439 4.04 15.03 -19.96
CA LYS A 439 3.71 15.88 -18.82
C LYS A 439 3.28 14.98 -17.66
N LEU A 440 3.77 15.24 -16.45
CA LEU A 440 3.04 14.79 -15.26
C LEU A 440 1.59 15.29 -15.43
N GLN A 441 0.63 14.39 -15.58
CA GLN A 441 -0.71 14.69 -15.09
C GLN A 441 -0.65 14.39 -13.60
N ASP A 442 -1.02 15.38 -12.79
CA ASP A 442 -1.19 15.29 -11.33
C ASP A 442 -2.33 14.32 -10.97
N THR A 443 -2.31 13.08 -11.47
CA THR A 443 -3.19 12.03 -11.00
C THR A 443 -2.42 11.25 -9.94
N ASP A 444 -2.80 11.50 -8.69
CA ASP A 444 -2.50 10.63 -7.57
C ASP A 444 -2.97 9.20 -7.87
N LEU A 445 -2.31 8.24 -7.21
CA LEU A 445 -2.64 6.81 -7.02
C LEU A 445 -1.63 5.79 -7.55
N ASN A 446 -0.61 6.16 -8.33
CA ASN A 446 0.61 5.36 -8.57
C ASN A 446 1.63 6.18 -9.37
N GLU A 447 2.94 6.07 -9.11
CA GLU A 447 4.02 6.61 -9.97
C GLU A 447 4.09 5.86 -11.32
N THR A 448 2.97 5.75 -12.02
CA THR A 448 2.96 5.27 -13.40
C THR A 448 3.12 6.47 -14.32
N TRP A 449 4.31 6.61 -14.87
CA TRP A 449 4.60 7.52 -15.99
C TRP A 449 3.82 7.02 -17.22
N LYS A 450 2.52 7.30 -17.30
CA LYS A 450 1.64 6.73 -18.34
C LYS A 450 1.85 7.39 -19.69
N GLN A 451 2.44 6.71 -20.68
CA GLN A 451 2.68 7.11 -22.10
C GLN A 451 1.45 7.64 -22.91
N ASN A 452 0.33 7.93 -22.24
CA ASN A 452 -0.96 8.34 -22.77
C ASN A 452 -1.00 9.82 -23.19
N GLY A 453 -0.27 10.12 -24.26
CA GLY A 453 -0.45 11.33 -25.07
C GLY A 453 -0.24 11.07 -26.57
N LEU A 454 0.39 9.94 -26.91
CA LEU A 454 0.54 9.49 -28.30
C LEU A 454 -0.74 8.77 -28.74
N ASN A 455 -1.52 9.42 -29.60
CA ASN A 455 -2.47 8.71 -30.44
C ASN A 455 -1.64 7.93 -31.47
N LEU A 456 -1.45 6.62 -31.24
CA LEU A 456 -0.62 5.70 -32.04
C LEU A 456 -1.06 5.59 -33.52
N ASN A 457 -2.22 6.17 -33.86
CA ASN A 457 -2.75 6.22 -35.22
C ASN A 457 -2.48 7.54 -35.96
N THR A 458 -1.58 8.38 -35.45
CA THR A 458 -1.12 9.58 -36.15
C THR A 458 0.09 9.25 -37.03
N PRO A 459 0.25 9.90 -38.21
CA PRO A 459 1.45 9.74 -39.05
C PRO A 459 2.77 10.01 -38.30
N ASP A 460 2.73 10.84 -37.26
CA ASP A 460 3.90 11.16 -36.43
C ASP A 460 4.26 10.03 -35.45
N ALA A 461 3.30 9.18 -35.04
CA ALA A 461 3.54 8.02 -34.19
C ALA A 461 4.01 6.77 -34.96
N SER A 462 3.74 6.68 -36.27
CA SER A 462 4.25 5.62 -37.15
C SER A 462 5.77 5.66 -37.40
N ALA A 463 6.47 6.67 -36.87
CA ALA A 463 7.93 6.77 -36.86
C ALA A 463 8.58 6.10 -35.62
N ILE A 464 7.79 5.52 -34.71
CA ILE A 464 8.28 4.82 -33.51
C ILE A 464 8.25 3.31 -33.77
N PRO A 465 9.40 2.61 -33.79
CA PRO A 465 9.45 1.19 -34.11
C PRO A 465 8.87 0.26 -33.03
N LEU A 466 8.80 0.69 -31.76
CA LEU A 466 8.38 -0.13 -30.61
C LEU A 466 7.63 0.70 -29.53
N THR A 467 6.55 0.16 -28.95
CA THR A 467 5.82 0.72 -27.80
C THR A 467 6.61 0.55 -26.49
N GLY A 468 6.27 1.30 -25.43
CA GLY A 468 6.90 1.13 -24.11
C GLY A 468 6.78 -0.29 -23.53
N SER A 469 5.70 -1.01 -23.86
CA SER A 469 5.54 -2.43 -23.51
C SER A 469 6.43 -3.35 -24.34
N GLN A 470 6.58 -3.08 -25.64
CA GLN A 470 7.49 -3.84 -26.51
C GLN A 470 8.96 -3.65 -26.15
N LEU A 471 9.31 -2.50 -25.55
CA LEU A 471 10.63 -2.25 -25.00
C LEU A 471 10.84 -2.98 -23.66
N ALA A 472 9.83 -3.03 -22.78
CA ALA A 472 9.88 -3.83 -21.56
C ALA A 472 10.12 -5.32 -21.89
N ASP A 473 9.32 -5.89 -22.80
CA ASP A 473 9.45 -7.29 -23.25
C ASP A 473 10.83 -7.57 -23.89
N GLN A 474 11.44 -6.58 -24.55
CA GLN A 474 12.74 -6.75 -25.20
C GLN A 474 13.93 -6.65 -24.24
N TYR A 475 13.79 -5.94 -23.10
CA TYR A 475 14.90 -5.61 -22.21
C TYR A 475 14.77 -6.17 -20.78
N GLU A 476 13.60 -6.62 -20.31
CA GLU A 476 13.42 -7.32 -19.03
C GLU A 476 13.97 -8.75 -19.04
N ASP A 477 13.97 -9.43 -20.19
CA ASP A 477 14.42 -10.83 -20.33
C ASP A 477 15.94 -10.99 -20.54
N VAL A 478 16.73 -9.91 -20.39
CA VAL A 478 18.20 -9.97 -20.50
C VAL A 478 18.82 -10.07 -19.09
N PRO A 479 19.46 -11.19 -18.71
CA PRO A 479 20.07 -11.35 -17.39
C PRO A 479 21.04 -10.22 -17.08
N GLY A 480 20.77 -9.46 -16.00
CA GLY A 480 21.61 -8.35 -15.55
C GLY A 480 21.18 -6.97 -16.06
N ARG A 481 20.14 -6.86 -16.88
CA ARG A 481 19.53 -5.59 -17.30
C ARG A 481 18.15 -5.41 -16.69
N THR A 482 17.83 -4.19 -16.29
CA THR A 482 16.49 -3.81 -15.82
C THR A 482 16.09 -2.53 -16.51
N PHE A 483 15.07 -2.63 -17.34
CA PHE A 483 14.36 -1.49 -17.87
C PHE A 483 13.43 -0.96 -16.78
N SER A 484 13.52 0.32 -16.44
CA SER A 484 12.45 0.97 -15.68
C SER A 484 11.60 1.78 -16.65
N PRO A 485 10.36 1.35 -16.93
CA PRO A 485 9.41 2.12 -17.73
C PRO A 485 9.16 3.52 -17.14
N GLU A 486 9.20 3.63 -15.81
CA GLU A 486 9.09 4.87 -15.05
C GLU A 486 10.25 5.80 -15.35
N LEU A 487 11.44 5.22 -15.51
CA LEU A 487 12.66 6.00 -15.73
C LEU A 487 13.06 6.13 -17.21
N GLY A 488 12.43 5.42 -18.14
CA GLY A 488 12.82 5.44 -19.56
C GLY A 488 14.30 5.10 -19.81
N ILE A 489 14.96 4.47 -18.84
CA ILE A 489 16.39 4.18 -18.78
C ILE A 489 16.56 2.68 -18.55
N ILE A 490 17.53 2.08 -19.23
CA ILE A 490 17.97 0.71 -19.02
C ILE A 490 19.18 0.74 -18.06
N PHE A 491 19.08 0.05 -16.93
CA PHE A 491 20.22 -0.20 -16.04
C PHE A 491 20.82 -1.56 -16.34
N ASP A 492 22.16 -1.66 -16.33
CA ASP A 492 22.80 -2.92 -15.97
C ASP A 492 22.84 -2.95 -14.42
N ASN A 493 22.08 -3.85 -13.77
CA ASN A 493 22.08 -4.17 -12.33
C ASN A 493 21.32 -3.18 -11.38
N VAL A 494 20.11 -3.54 -10.94
CA VAL A 494 19.21 -2.76 -10.05
C VAL A 494 19.75 -2.55 -8.63
N ASN A 495 20.66 -3.40 -8.16
CA ASN A 495 21.15 -3.38 -6.76
C ASN A 495 22.37 -2.47 -6.53
N ARG A 496 22.39 -1.24 -7.07
CA ARG A 496 23.54 -0.33 -6.92
C ARG A 496 23.23 0.92 -6.10
N TRP A 497 22.95 0.73 -4.81
CA TRP A 497 23.55 1.60 -3.79
C TRP A 497 24.97 1.16 -3.39
N GLU A 498 25.39 -0.05 -3.81
CA GLU A 498 26.76 -0.52 -3.62
C GLU A 498 27.69 -0.08 -4.77
N GLN A 499 28.86 0.42 -4.38
CA GLN A 499 29.95 0.75 -5.29
C GLN A 499 30.44 -0.53 -5.98
N SER A 500 30.28 -0.62 -7.31
CA SER A 500 30.95 -1.69 -8.04
C SER A 500 32.47 -1.52 -7.95
N PRO A 501 33.23 -2.59 -7.66
CA PRO A 501 34.69 -2.51 -7.56
C PRO A 501 35.36 -2.15 -8.89
N GLU A 502 34.68 -2.33 -10.02
CA GLU A 502 35.14 -1.92 -11.34
C GLU A 502 34.38 -0.66 -11.80
N LYS A 503 35.07 0.48 -11.80
CA LYS A 503 34.52 1.75 -12.28
C LYS A 503 34.38 1.69 -13.80
N PRO A 504 33.18 1.88 -14.37
CA PRO A 504 32.99 1.90 -15.82
C PRO A 504 33.78 3.05 -16.44
N LYS A 505 34.21 2.89 -17.71
CA LYS A 505 34.91 3.95 -18.45
C LYS A 505 33.95 4.95 -19.09
N GLU A 506 32.74 4.50 -19.40
CA GLU A 506 31.62 5.29 -19.93
C GLU A 506 30.30 4.68 -19.41
N TYR A 507 29.29 5.53 -19.26
CA TYR A 507 27.90 5.13 -19.05
C TYR A 507 27.14 5.28 -20.36
N ASP A 508 26.26 4.32 -20.66
CA ASP A 508 25.32 4.42 -21.77
C ASP A 508 23.93 4.76 -21.21
N ILE A 509 23.43 5.95 -21.54
CA ILE A 509 22.12 6.44 -21.11
C ILE A 509 21.16 6.33 -22.28
N ALA A 510 20.21 5.40 -22.20
CA ALA A 510 19.12 5.25 -23.14
C ALA A 510 18.01 6.27 -22.87
N ILE A 511 17.54 6.96 -23.90
CA ILE A 511 16.42 7.92 -23.85
C ILE A 511 15.46 7.61 -24.98
N MET A 512 14.19 7.38 -24.68
CA MET A 512 13.18 7.18 -25.75
C MET A 512 12.98 8.48 -26.55
N ALA A 513 13.21 8.40 -27.85
CA ALA A 513 13.08 9.53 -28.77
C ALA A 513 12.89 9.03 -30.23
N PRO A 514 12.27 9.83 -31.13
CA PRO A 514 12.23 9.51 -32.55
C PRO A 514 13.58 9.73 -33.22
N GLU A 515 13.73 9.31 -34.48
CA GLU A 515 14.92 9.67 -35.27
C GLU A 515 14.89 11.17 -35.64
N LEU A 516 15.90 11.93 -35.22
CA LEU A 516 16.03 13.37 -35.50
C LEU A 516 17.50 13.79 -35.70
N ASP A 517 17.69 14.85 -36.47
CA ASP A 517 19.00 15.48 -36.67
C ASP A 517 19.50 16.26 -35.43
N GLU A 518 18.58 16.65 -34.54
CA GLU A 518 18.86 17.37 -33.30
C GLU A 518 17.79 17.04 -32.25
N TYR A 519 18.24 16.79 -31.03
CA TYR A 519 17.41 16.50 -29.88
C TYR A 519 17.56 17.61 -28.84
N GLU A 520 16.44 18.10 -28.30
CA GLU A 520 16.41 18.89 -27.07
C GLU A 520 16.02 17.98 -25.91
N ILE A 521 17.00 17.63 -25.07
CA ILE A 521 16.84 16.72 -23.94
C ILE A 521 16.52 17.54 -22.70
N SER A 522 15.32 17.34 -22.17
CA SER A 522 14.83 17.91 -20.92
C SER A 522 15.38 17.15 -19.72
N ILE A 523 15.72 17.88 -18.66
CA ILE A 523 16.26 17.36 -17.41
C ILE A 523 15.33 17.73 -16.25
N ARG A 524 14.94 16.74 -15.45
CA ARG A 524 14.24 16.92 -14.16
C ARG A 524 15.12 16.40 -13.03
N ARG A 525 15.06 16.97 -11.82
CA ARG A 525 15.64 16.29 -10.64
C ARG A 525 14.81 15.08 -10.28
N TYR A 526 15.47 14.01 -9.86
CA TYR A 526 14.84 12.82 -9.33
C TYR A 526 15.56 12.35 -8.07
N ASN A 527 14.88 12.40 -6.93
CA ASN A 527 15.42 12.11 -5.60
C ASN A 527 16.79 12.78 -5.38
N ALA A 528 16.95 14.03 -5.85
CA ALA A 528 18.19 14.77 -5.73
C ALA A 528 18.36 15.30 -4.30
N PRO A 529 19.49 15.03 -3.63
CA PRO A 529 19.70 15.54 -2.29
C PRO A 529 19.89 17.06 -2.33
N VAL A 530 19.07 17.76 -1.56
CA VAL A 530 19.15 19.19 -1.31
C VAL A 530 19.46 19.37 0.16
N GLU A 531 20.68 19.82 0.46
CA GLU A 531 21.11 20.10 1.83
C GLU A 531 20.26 21.23 2.42
N MET A 532 19.69 20.94 3.58
CA MET A 532 18.84 21.84 4.36
C MET A 532 19.58 22.36 5.59
N ASN A 533 20.33 21.49 6.29
CA ASN A 533 21.07 21.79 7.52
C ASN A 533 20.27 22.63 8.53
N GLN A 534 19.00 22.27 8.72
CA GLN A 534 18.06 22.98 9.56
C GLN A 534 18.16 22.53 11.00
N LYS A 535 18.06 23.51 11.90
CA LYS A 535 17.85 23.30 13.33
C LYS A 535 16.70 24.20 13.77
N ILE A 536 15.54 23.61 14.03
CA ILE A 536 14.32 24.33 14.40
C ILE A 536 13.99 24.00 15.85
N GLU A 537 13.88 25.03 16.69
CA GLU A 537 13.53 24.90 18.10
C GLU A 537 12.06 25.32 18.31
N PHE A 538 11.30 24.52 19.05
CA PHE A 538 9.90 24.80 19.37
C PHE A 538 9.51 24.23 20.73
N THR A 539 8.46 24.79 21.34
CA THR A 539 7.99 24.35 22.66
C THR A 539 6.69 23.56 22.55
N ILE A 540 6.66 22.40 23.20
CA ILE A 540 5.42 21.65 23.45
C ILE A 540 4.94 22.00 24.86
N PRO A 541 3.75 22.60 25.03
CA PRO A 541 3.21 22.91 26.35
C PRO A 541 2.83 21.61 27.12
N PRO A 542 2.80 21.64 28.47
CA PRO A 542 2.37 20.51 29.28
C PRO A 542 0.89 20.19 29.05
N LEU A 543 0.45 19.00 29.47
CA LEU A 543 -0.97 18.66 29.49
C LEU A 543 -1.69 19.61 30.50
N ALA A 544 -2.56 20.50 30.03
CA ALA A 544 -3.35 21.33 30.92
C ALA A 544 -4.37 20.47 31.69
N GLU A 545 -4.56 20.74 32.98
CA GLU A 545 -5.63 20.11 33.77
C GLU A 545 -6.99 20.60 33.24
N GLU A 546 -7.66 19.70 32.50
CA GLU A 546 -9.08 19.67 32.12
C GLU A 546 -9.72 20.75 31.22
N HIS A 547 -9.18 21.96 30.98
CA HIS A 547 -9.97 22.96 30.22
C HIS A 547 -9.24 23.88 29.22
N GLU A 548 -8.25 23.35 28.48
CA GLU A 548 -7.89 23.92 27.18
C GLU A 548 -7.89 22.82 26.12
N ARG A 549 -9.08 22.55 25.56
CA ARG A 549 -9.16 21.87 24.25
C ARG A 549 -8.54 22.83 23.23
N VAL A 550 -7.32 22.54 22.80
CA VAL A 550 -6.74 23.13 21.60
C VAL A 550 -6.77 22.03 20.54
N GLY A 551 -7.81 22.08 19.71
CA GLY A 551 -8.05 21.24 18.53
C GLY A 551 -8.43 19.80 18.83
N SER A 552 -9.71 19.42 18.64
CA SER A 552 -9.97 18.04 18.22
C SER A 552 -9.52 17.87 16.77
N LEU A 553 -9.14 16.66 16.36
CA LEU A 553 -8.95 16.34 14.93
C LEU A 553 -10.24 16.53 14.10
N THR A 554 -11.38 16.75 14.77
CA THR A 554 -12.69 17.10 14.22
C THR A 554 -13.04 18.60 14.33
N GLU A 555 -12.21 19.41 15.00
CA GLU A 555 -12.32 20.87 14.99
C GLU A 555 -11.61 21.39 13.74
N PRO A 556 -12.10 22.49 13.16
CA PRO A 556 -12.01 22.63 11.73
C PRO A 556 -10.59 23.00 11.27
N LYS A 557 -10.16 22.43 10.14
CA LYS A 557 -8.85 22.65 9.47
C LYS A 557 -8.56 24.10 9.06
N TYR A 558 -9.33 25.08 9.50
CA TYR A 558 -9.28 26.47 9.05
C TYR A 558 -9.04 27.46 10.20
N SER A 559 -8.26 28.52 9.92
CA SER A 559 -7.95 29.59 10.86
C SER A 559 -8.81 30.84 10.68
N LYS A 560 -9.64 30.88 9.64
CA LYS A 560 -10.51 32.00 9.25
C LYS A 560 -11.88 31.52 8.82
N THR A 561 -12.79 32.47 8.61
CA THR A 561 -14.11 32.23 8.01
C THR A 561 -14.23 32.89 6.64
N VAL A 562 -15.26 32.53 5.88
CA VAL A 562 -15.57 33.15 4.57
C VAL A 562 -15.80 34.66 4.65
N ASN A 563 -16.12 35.20 5.83
CA ASN A 563 -16.24 36.65 6.05
C ASN A 563 -14.89 37.37 5.99
N ASP A 564 -13.79 36.64 6.18
CA ASP A 564 -12.43 37.17 6.16
C ASP A 564 -11.81 37.12 4.74
N LEU A 565 -12.52 36.57 3.76
CA LEU A 565 -12.06 36.45 2.38
C LEU A 565 -12.36 37.68 1.53
N ASP A 566 -11.46 37.94 0.58
CA ASP A 566 -11.74 38.88 -0.51
C ASP A 566 -12.96 38.42 -1.32
N GLY A 567 -13.85 39.37 -1.63
CA GLY A 567 -15.11 39.07 -2.31
C GLY A 567 -14.94 38.36 -3.67
N SER A 568 -13.89 38.66 -4.42
CA SER A 568 -13.64 38.02 -5.72
C SER A 568 -13.21 36.55 -5.58
N ILE A 569 -12.43 36.25 -4.54
CA ILE A 569 -12.00 34.89 -4.20
C ILE A 569 -13.20 34.08 -3.70
N TRP A 570 -14.03 34.70 -2.86
CA TRP A 570 -15.24 34.11 -2.34
C TRP A 570 -16.24 33.73 -3.45
N GLU A 571 -16.50 34.61 -4.40
CA GLU A 571 -17.37 34.28 -5.55
C GLU A 571 -16.78 33.16 -6.42
N ARG A 572 -15.46 33.14 -6.62
CA ARG A 572 -14.81 32.06 -7.38
C ARG A 572 -14.92 30.71 -6.67
N ALA A 573 -14.77 30.68 -5.35
CA ALA A 573 -14.96 29.47 -4.53
C ALA A 573 -16.40 28.95 -4.68
N LYS A 574 -17.39 29.83 -4.52
CA LYS A 574 -18.81 29.50 -4.69
C LYS A 574 -19.14 28.98 -6.08
N GLN A 575 -18.66 29.66 -7.13
CA GLN A 575 -18.91 29.24 -8.51
C GLN A 575 -18.30 27.86 -8.80
N SER A 576 -17.03 27.66 -8.42
CA SER A 576 -16.33 26.39 -8.64
C SER A 576 -17.06 25.23 -7.97
N ILE A 577 -17.38 25.36 -6.68
CA ILE A 577 -18.03 24.29 -5.94
C ILE A 577 -19.45 24.04 -6.44
N ARG A 578 -20.19 25.08 -6.85
CA ARG A 578 -21.54 24.95 -7.40
C ARG A 578 -21.57 24.21 -8.73
N GLU A 579 -20.62 24.49 -9.62
CA GLU A 579 -20.48 23.76 -10.89
C GLU A 579 -20.27 22.27 -10.65
N ALA A 580 -19.38 21.94 -9.72
CA ALA A 580 -19.10 20.55 -9.38
C ALA A 580 -20.26 19.91 -8.62
N ALA A 581 -20.91 20.58 -7.68
CA ALA A 581 -21.99 20.00 -6.87
C ALA A 581 -23.35 19.97 -7.59
N GLY A 582 -23.56 20.82 -8.60
CA GLY A 582 -24.87 21.06 -9.22
C GLY A 582 -25.86 21.84 -8.34
N ARG A 583 -25.42 22.31 -7.18
CA ARG A 583 -26.21 23.07 -6.20
C ARG A 583 -25.31 24.00 -5.38
N ASP A 584 -25.92 24.94 -4.69
CA ASP A 584 -25.19 25.74 -3.71
C ASP A 584 -24.82 24.89 -2.48
N ILE A 585 -23.58 25.04 -2.00
CA ILE A 585 -23.06 24.45 -0.77
C ILE A 585 -22.74 25.58 0.20
N GLU A 586 -23.18 25.45 1.46
CA GLU A 586 -22.85 26.41 2.50
C GLU A 586 -21.36 26.27 2.88
N LEU A 587 -20.55 27.18 2.37
CA LEU A 587 -19.14 27.32 2.70
C LEU A 587 -18.98 28.21 3.93
N TYR A 588 -18.01 27.89 4.79
CA TYR A 588 -17.80 28.59 6.05
C TYR A 588 -16.33 28.78 6.40
N GLY A 589 -15.56 27.70 6.34
CA GLY A 589 -14.18 27.67 6.82
C GLY A 589 -13.19 28.12 5.77
N VAL A 590 -12.14 28.84 6.19
CA VAL A 590 -11.10 29.34 5.28
C VAL A 590 -9.71 29.10 5.83
N GLU A 591 -8.88 28.45 5.02
CA GLU A 591 -7.45 28.38 5.23
C GLU A 591 -6.76 29.15 4.09
N GLU A 592 -6.15 30.26 4.45
CA GLU A 592 -5.51 31.16 3.50
C GLU A 592 -4.00 31.12 3.71
N TYR A 593 -3.27 30.79 2.67
CA TYR A 593 -1.82 30.76 2.65
C TYR A 593 -1.32 31.95 1.85
N LYS A 594 -0.85 32.98 2.57
CA LYS A 594 -0.24 34.18 1.99
C LYS A 594 1.27 34.09 2.06
N GLY A 595 1.90 33.89 0.91
CA GLY A 595 3.34 34.04 0.71
C GLY A 595 3.63 35.12 -0.33
N THR A 596 4.88 35.55 -0.44
CA THR A 596 5.32 36.57 -1.40
C THR A 596 5.14 36.17 -2.88
N ALA A 597 4.91 34.88 -3.16
CA ALA A 597 4.72 34.32 -4.50
C ALA A 597 3.49 33.40 -4.63
N PHE A 598 2.62 33.34 -3.62
CA PHE A 598 1.42 32.50 -3.63
C PHE A 598 0.33 33.09 -2.75
N HIS A 599 -0.89 33.02 -3.27
CA HIS A 599 -2.08 33.28 -2.50
C HIS A 599 -3.02 32.12 -2.78
N ASP A 600 -3.05 31.18 -1.85
CA ASP A 600 -3.89 30.01 -1.96
C ASP A 600 -4.97 30.07 -0.91
N VAL A 601 -6.18 29.73 -1.32
CA VAL A 601 -7.34 29.79 -0.45
C VAL A 601 -8.06 28.47 -0.53
N ILE A 602 -8.05 27.73 0.57
CA ILE A 602 -8.91 26.57 0.75
C ILE A 602 -10.15 27.04 1.49
N VAL A 603 -11.30 26.81 0.86
CA VAL A 603 -12.61 27.07 1.47
C VAL A 603 -13.30 25.75 1.74
N TYR A 604 -13.67 25.53 2.99
CA TYR A 604 -14.34 24.33 3.47
C TYR A 604 -15.84 24.58 3.61
N SER A 605 -16.63 23.55 3.31
CA SER A 605 -18.05 23.53 3.66
C SER A 605 -18.23 23.54 5.19
N LYS A 606 -19.38 24.03 5.61
CA LYS A 606 -19.75 24.14 7.03
C LYS A 606 -19.87 22.77 7.72
N ASP A 607 -20.20 21.73 6.97
CA ASP A 607 -20.23 20.34 7.45
C ASP A 607 -18.89 19.61 7.29
N HIS A 608 -17.86 20.29 6.78
CA HIS A 608 -16.49 19.80 6.54
C HIS A 608 -16.36 18.63 5.56
N LYS A 609 -17.45 18.28 4.88
CA LYS A 609 -17.51 17.19 3.89
C LYS A 609 -16.98 17.59 2.52
N SER A 610 -16.83 18.88 2.26
CA SER A 610 -16.49 19.41 0.94
C SER A 610 -15.48 20.54 1.06
N ARG A 611 -14.64 20.70 0.04
CA ARG A 611 -13.69 21.80 -0.05
C ARG A 611 -13.45 22.24 -1.48
N VAL A 612 -13.03 23.50 -1.62
CA VAL A 612 -12.46 24.04 -2.85
C VAL A 612 -11.11 24.68 -2.52
N ALA A 613 -10.05 24.29 -3.21
CA ALA A 613 -8.74 24.91 -3.11
C ALA A 613 -8.50 25.78 -4.34
N LEU A 614 -8.43 27.10 -4.13
CA LEU A 614 -8.20 28.09 -5.17
C LEU A 614 -6.73 28.44 -5.27
N ASP A 615 -6.21 28.44 -6.50
CA ASP A 615 -5.01 29.18 -6.86
C ASP A 615 -5.42 30.59 -7.27
N VAL A 616 -5.22 31.57 -6.38
CA VAL A 616 -5.65 32.96 -6.65
C VAL A 616 -4.83 33.57 -7.78
N ALA A 617 -3.56 33.17 -7.93
CA ALA A 617 -2.64 33.72 -8.92
C ALA A 617 -2.96 33.25 -10.34
N ASN A 618 -3.24 31.95 -10.53
CA ASN A 618 -3.51 31.36 -11.85
C ASN A 618 -5.01 31.22 -12.15
N GLY A 619 -5.87 31.37 -11.15
CA GLY A 619 -7.33 31.33 -11.32
C GLY A 619 -7.94 29.93 -11.47
N THR A 620 -7.17 28.88 -11.18
CA THR A 620 -7.62 27.48 -11.23
C THR A 620 -8.10 26.98 -9.86
N SER A 621 -8.83 25.86 -9.83
CA SER A 621 -9.37 25.30 -8.58
C SER A 621 -9.37 23.78 -8.54
N ASP A 622 -9.02 23.21 -7.38
CA ASP A 622 -9.30 21.81 -7.04
C ASP A 622 -10.59 21.74 -6.22
N ILE A 623 -11.38 20.71 -6.47
CA ILE A 623 -12.64 20.48 -5.78
C ILE A 623 -12.70 19.04 -5.29
N SER A 624 -13.12 18.86 -4.05
CA SER A 624 -13.48 17.56 -3.49
C SER A 624 -14.78 17.70 -2.70
N LEU A 625 -15.75 16.85 -3.01
CA LEU A 625 -17.10 16.88 -2.48
C LEU A 625 -17.47 15.49 -1.97
N LEU A 626 -17.95 15.41 -0.75
CA LEU A 626 -18.63 14.25 -0.22
C LEU A 626 -20.11 14.56 -0.04
N MET A 627 -20.97 13.72 -0.60
CA MET A 627 -22.43 13.91 -0.55
C MET A 627 -23.19 12.58 -0.51
N SER A 628 -24.49 12.65 -0.25
CA SER A 628 -25.38 11.49 -0.37
C SER A 628 -25.90 11.31 -1.80
N TYR A 629 -26.37 10.10 -2.15
CA TYR A 629 -27.03 9.86 -3.43
C TYR A 629 -28.26 10.77 -3.65
N ALA A 630 -28.95 11.15 -2.57
CA ALA A 630 -30.06 12.09 -2.61
C ALA A 630 -29.65 13.51 -3.06
N GLU A 631 -28.39 13.89 -2.87
CA GLU A 631 -27.87 15.22 -3.19
C GLU A 631 -27.21 15.31 -4.57
N LEU A 632 -27.03 14.19 -5.29
CA LEU A 632 -26.49 14.16 -6.64
C LEU A 632 -27.32 15.01 -7.62
N PRO A 633 -26.70 15.62 -8.65
CA PRO A 633 -27.44 16.28 -9.72
C PRO A 633 -28.42 15.34 -10.44
N ALA A 634 -29.59 15.86 -10.81
CA ALA A 634 -30.67 15.06 -11.38
C ALA A 634 -30.33 14.40 -12.72
N ASP A 635 -29.47 15.02 -13.53
CA ASP A 635 -28.95 14.45 -14.77
C ASP A 635 -28.01 13.28 -14.50
N ILE A 636 -27.11 13.41 -13.52
CA ILE A 636 -26.21 12.32 -13.10
C ILE A 636 -27.01 11.14 -12.54
N LYS A 637 -27.99 11.38 -11.65
CA LYS A 637 -28.86 10.30 -11.14
C LYS A 637 -29.58 9.58 -12.26
N ARG A 638 -30.10 10.31 -13.25
CA ARG A 638 -30.80 9.72 -14.40
C ARG A 638 -29.88 8.79 -15.21
N ILE A 639 -28.62 9.16 -15.38
CA ILE A 639 -27.62 8.32 -16.06
C ILE A 639 -27.39 7.04 -15.27
N VAL A 640 -27.13 7.16 -13.96
CA VAL A 640 -26.89 6.01 -13.07
C VAL A 640 -28.11 5.08 -13.03
N GLU A 641 -29.32 5.62 -12.86
CA GLU A 641 -30.57 4.85 -12.86
C GLU A 641 -30.82 4.16 -14.21
N SER A 642 -30.57 4.84 -15.33
CA SER A 642 -30.74 4.28 -16.67
C SER A 642 -29.76 3.15 -16.95
N ASP A 643 -28.49 3.34 -16.61
CA ASP A 643 -27.44 2.37 -16.95
C ASP A 643 -27.46 1.18 -15.99
N THR A 644 -27.75 1.38 -14.70
CA THR A 644 -27.92 0.27 -13.73
C THR A 644 -29.27 -0.45 -13.88
N GLY A 645 -30.30 0.25 -14.36
CA GLY A 645 -31.69 -0.23 -14.32
C GLY A 645 -32.30 -0.26 -12.92
N LEU A 646 -31.61 0.29 -11.91
CA LEU A 646 -32.08 0.35 -10.53
C LEU A 646 -32.87 1.65 -10.30
N SER A 647 -33.92 1.58 -9.49
CA SER A 647 -34.66 2.78 -9.09
C SER A 647 -33.84 3.64 -8.12
N GLY A 648 -34.13 4.94 -8.06
CA GLY A 648 -33.47 5.85 -7.12
C GLY A 648 -33.56 5.43 -5.65
N GLN A 649 -34.61 4.71 -5.24
CA GLN A 649 -34.71 4.16 -3.88
C GLN A 649 -33.75 2.98 -3.67
N GLN A 650 -33.67 2.04 -4.61
CA GLN A 650 -32.73 0.93 -4.53
C GLN A 650 -31.28 1.43 -4.49
N LEU A 651 -30.97 2.44 -5.29
CA LEU A 651 -29.65 3.08 -5.28
C LEU A 651 -29.38 3.78 -3.95
N ALA A 652 -30.35 4.50 -3.39
CA ALA A 652 -30.20 5.12 -2.08
C ALA A 652 -29.94 4.12 -0.94
N ASP A 653 -30.48 2.89 -1.05
CA ASP A 653 -30.27 1.83 -0.07
C ASP A 653 -28.91 1.11 -0.25
N LEU A 654 -28.37 1.10 -1.47
CA LEU A 654 -27.08 0.46 -1.80
C LEU A 654 -25.88 1.38 -1.60
N VAL A 655 -26.04 2.69 -1.83
CA VAL A 655 -24.96 3.66 -1.84
C VAL A 655 -24.63 4.12 -0.42
N THR A 656 -23.38 3.93 -0.02
CA THR A 656 -22.85 4.47 1.24
C THR A 656 -22.21 5.84 1.05
N GLU A 657 -21.58 6.07 -0.09
CA GLU A 657 -20.79 7.28 -0.33
C GLU A 657 -20.90 7.77 -1.78
N VAL A 658 -20.94 9.09 -1.95
CA VAL A 658 -20.75 9.75 -3.24
C VAL A 658 -19.63 10.78 -3.11
N ALA A 659 -18.54 10.55 -3.83
CA ALA A 659 -17.44 11.48 -3.95
C ALA A 659 -17.47 12.14 -5.34
N ARG A 660 -17.30 13.47 -5.38
CA ARG A 660 -17.16 14.21 -6.65
C ARG A 660 -15.95 15.11 -6.60
N GLU A 661 -15.07 14.95 -7.59
CA GLU A 661 -13.76 15.57 -7.60
C GLU A 661 -13.48 16.22 -8.95
N ARG A 662 -12.73 17.31 -8.94
CA ARG A 662 -12.23 17.96 -10.15
C ARG A 662 -10.86 18.55 -9.85
N GLY A 663 -9.85 18.03 -10.52
CA GLY A 663 -8.50 18.58 -10.48
C GLY A 663 -8.40 19.93 -11.22
N ARG A 664 -7.41 20.76 -10.86
CA ARG A 664 -7.19 22.12 -11.44
C ARG A 664 -7.05 22.14 -12.96
N HIS A 665 -6.60 21.04 -13.53
CA HIS A 665 -6.33 20.88 -14.96
C HIS A 665 -7.36 19.99 -15.66
N GLU A 666 -8.30 19.44 -14.90
CA GLU A 666 -9.37 18.61 -15.41
C GLU A 666 -10.54 19.49 -15.86
N ARG A 667 -11.12 19.13 -17.01
CA ARG A 667 -12.29 19.83 -17.54
C ARG A 667 -13.59 19.29 -16.96
N GLU A 668 -13.62 18.00 -16.65
CA GLU A 668 -14.80 17.27 -16.24
C GLU A 668 -14.68 16.84 -14.78
N VAL A 669 -15.83 16.66 -14.13
CA VAL A 669 -15.90 16.21 -12.74
C VAL A 669 -15.86 14.69 -12.73
N HIS A 670 -14.95 14.11 -11.96
CA HIS A 670 -14.96 12.70 -11.62
C HIS A 670 -16.02 12.45 -10.54
N THR A 671 -16.83 11.40 -10.69
CA THR A 671 -17.87 11.04 -9.73
C THR A 671 -17.75 9.56 -9.39
N SER A 672 -17.44 9.26 -8.13
CA SER A 672 -17.41 7.92 -7.58
C SER A 672 -18.64 7.74 -6.68
N ILE A 673 -19.36 6.65 -6.89
CA ILE A 673 -20.54 6.26 -6.13
C ILE A 673 -20.27 4.84 -5.63
N THR A 674 -20.16 4.66 -4.32
CA THR A 674 -19.71 3.39 -3.71
C THR A 674 -20.69 2.89 -2.65
N GLY A 675 -20.68 1.57 -2.48
CA GLY A 675 -21.38 0.78 -1.48
C GLY A 675 -20.71 -0.59 -1.34
N PRO A 676 -21.04 -1.41 -0.34
CA PRO A 676 -20.37 -2.69 -0.06
C PRO A 676 -20.27 -3.62 -1.28
N ASP A 677 -21.34 -3.68 -2.07
CA ASP A 677 -21.45 -4.51 -3.28
C ASP A 677 -21.94 -3.68 -4.48
N PHE A 678 -21.59 -2.39 -4.49
CA PHE A 678 -22.03 -1.44 -5.50
C PHE A 678 -20.93 -0.42 -5.79
N ARG A 679 -20.63 -0.21 -7.06
CA ARG A 679 -19.71 0.84 -7.49
C ARG A 679 -20.12 1.39 -8.84
N VAL A 680 -20.05 2.70 -9.00
CA VAL A 680 -20.14 3.40 -10.29
C VAL A 680 -19.07 4.50 -10.30
N GLU A 681 -18.28 4.55 -11.38
CA GLU A 681 -17.30 5.60 -11.64
C GLU A 681 -17.66 6.35 -12.92
N MET A 682 -17.65 7.68 -12.86
CA MET A 682 -18.03 8.53 -13.98
C MET A 682 -17.02 9.64 -14.20
N VAL A 683 -16.82 10.01 -15.47
CA VAL A 683 -16.14 11.24 -15.86
C VAL A 683 -17.14 12.10 -16.62
N GLY A 684 -17.46 13.28 -16.06
CA GLY A 684 -18.54 14.12 -16.57
C GLY A 684 -19.88 13.37 -16.55
N SER A 685 -20.47 13.16 -17.72
CA SER A 685 -21.74 12.44 -17.88
C SER A 685 -21.57 11.01 -18.42
N ARG A 686 -20.37 10.45 -18.39
CA ARG A 686 -20.07 9.11 -18.93
C ARG A 686 -19.68 8.15 -17.82
N ILE A 687 -20.37 7.01 -17.73
CA ILE A 687 -19.94 5.89 -16.89
C ILE A 687 -18.67 5.27 -17.50
N THR A 688 -17.64 5.14 -16.67
CA THR A 688 -16.34 4.55 -17.03
C THR A 688 -16.20 3.15 -16.46
N SER A 689 -16.77 2.90 -15.28
CA SER A 689 -16.93 1.55 -14.75
C SER A 689 -18.14 1.46 -13.83
N MET A 690 -18.69 0.27 -13.69
CA MET A 690 -19.78 -0.04 -12.79
C MET A 690 -19.71 -1.52 -12.37
N GLY A 691 -20.10 -1.82 -11.14
CA GLY A 691 -20.21 -3.19 -10.64
C GLY A 691 -21.24 -3.27 -9.54
N TYR A 692 -22.16 -4.24 -9.61
CA TYR A 692 -23.10 -4.49 -8.52
C TYR A 692 -23.64 -5.92 -8.51
N GLU A 693 -23.97 -6.41 -7.33
CA GLU A 693 -24.64 -7.71 -7.14
C GLU A 693 -26.13 -7.64 -7.52
N ILE A 694 -26.62 -8.70 -8.16
CA ILE A 694 -27.99 -8.89 -8.61
C ILE A 694 -28.57 -10.06 -7.83
N PRO A 695 -29.70 -9.89 -7.13
CA PRO A 695 -30.41 -11.01 -6.52
C PRO A 695 -30.66 -12.10 -7.55
N ILE A 696 -30.33 -13.36 -7.22
CA ILE A 696 -30.32 -14.46 -8.20
C ILE A 696 -31.70 -14.70 -8.83
N ASP A 697 -32.78 -14.37 -8.11
CA ASP A 697 -34.17 -14.43 -8.57
C ASP A 697 -34.54 -13.29 -9.54
N GLN A 698 -33.70 -12.26 -9.64
CA GLN A 698 -33.80 -11.14 -10.58
C GLN A 698 -32.79 -11.23 -11.73
N ALA A 699 -31.88 -12.21 -11.71
CA ALA A 699 -30.92 -12.42 -12.79
C ALA A 699 -31.63 -12.77 -14.11
N ASP A 700 -31.03 -12.37 -15.24
CA ASP A 700 -31.61 -12.68 -16.55
C ASP A 700 -31.72 -14.21 -16.75
N PRO A 701 -32.93 -14.74 -17.05
CA PRO A 701 -33.12 -16.18 -17.15
C PRO A 701 -32.28 -16.83 -18.25
N LYS A 702 -31.97 -16.14 -19.35
CA LYS A 702 -31.15 -16.69 -20.44
C LYS A 702 -29.69 -16.73 -20.03
N ALA A 703 -29.19 -15.70 -19.36
CA ALA A 703 -27.85 -15.71 -18.78
C ALA A 703 -27.70 -16.85 -17.76
N LEU A 704 -28.71 -17.07 -16.91
CA LEU A 704 -28.69 -18.15 -15.93
C LEU A 704 -28.68 -19.54 -16.57
N GLU A 705 -29.46 -19.76 -17.64
CA GLU A 705 -29.42 -21.04 -18.38
C GLU A 705 -28.09 -21.23 -19.12
N ALA A 706 -27.57 -20.20 -19.78
CA ALA A 706 -26.26 -20.26 -20.41
C ALA A 706 -25.13 -20.56 -19.40
N ALA A 707 -25.23 -20.03 -18.18
CA ALA A 707 -24.30 -20.35 -17.10
C ALA A 707 -24.36 -21.83 -16.67
N LYS A 708 -25.57 -22.40 -16.56
CA LYS A 708 -25.76 -23.83 -16.25
C LYS A 708 -25.24 -24.73 -17.37
N GLU A 709 -25.44 -24.34 -18.63
CA GLU A 709 -24.88 -25.06 -19.78
C GLU A 709 -23.35 -24.99 -19.78
N ALA A 710 -22.78 -23.81 -19.51
CA ALA A 710 -21.33 -23.61 -19.40
C ALA A 710 -20.71 -24.49 -18.30
N ALA A 711 -21.37 -24.57 -17.14
CA ALA A 711 -20.99 -25.46 -16.05
C ALA A 711 -21.00 -26.93 -16.48
N LEU A 712 -22.07 -27.38 -17.14
CA LEU A 712 -22.16 -28.77 -17.61
C LEU A 712 -21.07 -29.12 -18.62
N VAL A 713 -20.73 -28.19 -19.53
CA VAL A 713 -19.65 -28.38 -20.51
C VAL A 713 -18.29 -28.45 -19.82
N THR A 714 -17.99 -27.48 -18.95
CA THR A 714 -16.66 -27.31 -18.35
C THR A 714 -16.38 -28.34 -17.25
N LEU A 715 -17.33 -28.54 -16.35
CA LEU A 715 -17.19 -29.42 -15.18
C LEU A 715 -17.66 -30.85 -15.45
N GLY A 716 -18.38 -31.09 -16.55
CA GLY A 716 -19.00 -32.38 -16.86
C GLY A 716 -20.19 -32.74 -15.95
N LYS A 717 -20.61 -31.84 -15.07
CA LYS A 717 -21.71 -32.01 -14.12
C LYS A 717 -22.46 -30.68 -13.93
N PRO A 718 -23.77 -30.71 -13.65
CA PRO A 718 -24.48 -29.50 -13.28
C PRO A 718 -24.00 -29.00 -11.91
N VAL A 719 -23.88 -27.67 -11.77
CA VAL A 719 -23.68 -27.00 -10.47
C VAL A 719 -24.75 -25.92 -10.27
N PRO A 720 -25.21 -25.68 -9.03
CA PRO A 720 -26.10 -24.57 -8.73
C PRO A 720 -25.37 -23.23 -8.93
N ILE A 721 -25.97 -22.34 -9.71
CA ILE A 721 -25.54 -20.95 -9.82
C ILE A 721 -26.34 -20.14 -8.79
N VAL A 722 -25.65 -19.52 -7.84
CA VAL A 722 -26.30 -18.87 -6.68
C VAL A 722 -25.92 -17.41 -6.52
N GLN A 723 -24.91 -16.93 -7.26
CA GLN A 723 -24.49 -15.53 -7.26
C GLN A 723 -24.54 -14.98 -8.68
N ALA A 724 -24.98 -13.74 -8.81
CA ALA A 724 -25.02 -13.02 -10.07
C ALA A 724 -24.65 -11.57 -9.81
N SER A 725 -23.74 -11.01 -10.59
CA SER A 725 -23.46 -9.58 -10.62
C SER A 725 -23.41 -9.07 -12.05
N ARG A 726 -23.51 -7.76 -12.21
CA ARG A 726 -23.19 -7.07 -13.46
C ARG A 726 -21.91 -6.28 -13.28
N SER A 727 -21.05 -6.32 -14.28
CA SER A 727 -19.86 -5.49 -14.35
C SER A 727 -19.76 -4.82 -15.70
N TYR A 728 -19.50 -3.52 -15.67
CA TYR A 728 -19.20 -2.69 -16.83
C TYR A 728 -17.83 -2.03 -16.65
N ALA A 729 -17.00 -2.03 -17.68
CA ALA A 729 -15.72 -1.33 -17.70
C ALA A 729 -15.44 -0.83 -19.12
N ALA A 730 -15.20 0.47 -19.26
CA ALA A 730 -14.76 1.08 -20.52
C ALA A 730 -13.24 1.29 -20.50
N ASP A 731 -12.53 0.75 -21.49
CA ASP A 731 -11.16 1.14 -21.75
C ASP A 731 -11.16 2.43 -22.58
N MET A 732 -10.70 3.51 -21.95
CA MET A 732 -10.67 4.82 -22.60
C MET A 732 -9.59 4.95 -23.68
N ARG A 733 -8.66 4.00 -23.77
CA ARG A 733 -7.53 4.05 -24.71
C ARG A 733 -7.93 3.62 -26.12
N ASP A 734 -8.69 2.54 -26.22
CA ASP A 734 -9.14 1.98 -27.50
C ASP A 734 -10.65 2.11 -27.73
N GLY A 735 -11.38 2.67 -26.74
CA GLY A 735 -12.82 2.87 -26.80
C GLY A 735 -13.62 1.58 -26.66
N SER A 736 -12.96 0.46 -26.30
CA SER A 736 -13.65 -0.79 -26.01
C SER A 736 -14.35 -0.72 -24.66
N SER A 737 -15.41 -1.52 -24.49
CA SER A 737 -16.08 -1.64 -23.21
C SER A 737 -16.56 -3.06 -22.98
N SER A 738 -16.37 -3.60 -21.78
CA SER A 738 -16.97 -4.85 -21.35
C SER A 738 -18.23 -4.54 -20.56
N ASP A 739 -19.37 -5.16 -20.90
CA ASP A 739 -20.60 -5.15 -20.10
C ASP A 739 -21.07 -6.59 -19.98
N VAL A 740 -20.99 -7.15 -18.79
CA VAL A 740 -21.17 -8.60 -18.56
C VAL A 740 -21.99 -8.87 -17.30
N TYR A 741 -22.78 -9.93 -17.37
CA TYR A 741 -23.16 -10.69 -16.19
C TYR A 741 -21.99 -11.58 -15.76
N ARG A 742 -21.73 -11.62 -14.46
CA ARG A 742 -20.83 -12.57 -13.80
C ARG A 742 -21.66 -13.50 -12.96
N LEU A 743 -21.67 -14.78 -13.28
CA LEU A 743 -22.44 -15.77 -12.53
C LEU A 743 -21.50 -16.78 -11.89
N LYS A 744 -21.73 -17.09 -10.61
CA LYS A 744 -20.88 -17.98 -9.84
C LYS A 744 -21.67 -19.08 -9.14
N ASP A 745 -21.00 -20.20 -8.90
CA ASP A 745 -21.50 -21.24 -8.00
C ASP A 745 -21.33 -20.83 -6.52
N GLU A 746 -21.83 -21.69 -5.63
CA GLU A 746 -21.83 -21.42 -4.19
C GLU A 746 -20.43 -21.34 -3.58
N GLN A 747 -19.51 -22.16 -4.11
CA GLN A 747 -18.12 -22.21 -3.67
C GLN A 747 -17.24 -21.13 -4.32
N GLN A 748 -17.78 -20.40 -5.30
CA GLN A 748 -17.02 -19.50 -6.21
C GLN A 748 -15.90 -20.22 -6.97
N ASP A 749 -15.99 -21.54 -7.08
CA ASP A 749 -15.04 -22.35 -7.82
C ASP A 749 -15.37 -22.40 -9.32
N PHE A 750 -16.56 -21.96 -9.69
CA PHE A 750 -16.98 -21.78 -11.07
C PHE A 750 -17.48 -20.36 -11.28
N LEU A 751 -16.96 -19.71 -12.33
CA LEU A 751 -17.36 -18.39 -12.79
C LEU A 751 -17.61 -18.45 -14.30
N VAL A 752 -18.66 -17.77 -14.75
CA VAL A 752 -18.93 -17.53 -16.16
C VAL A 752 -19.24 -16.06 -16.37
N GLU A 753 -18.63 -15.48 -17.40
CA GLU A 753 -18.98 -14.14 -17.88
C GLU A 753 -19.85 -14.24 -19.14
N ILE A 754 -20.99 -13.55 -19.13
CA ILE A 754 -21.95 -13.54 -20.22
C ILE A 754 -22.18 -12.09 -20.61
N GLY A 755 -22.08 -11.77 -21.91
CA GLY A 755 -22.31 -10.41 -22.39
C GLY A 755 -23.71 -9.93 -22.01
N TYR A 756 -23.80 -8.79 -21.32
CA TYR A 756 -25.05 -8.27 -20.76
C TYR A 756 -26.13 -8.06 -21.83
N THR A 757 -25.73 -7.51 -22.99
CA THR A 757 -26.63 -7.27 -24.12
C THR A 757 -26.71 -8.44 -25.11
N SER A 758 -25.61 -9.17 -25.31
CA SER A 758 -25.54 -10.22 -26.32
C SER A 758 -26.07 -11.57 -25.82
N GLY A 759 -26.08 -11.80 -24.51
CA GLY A 759 -26.41 -13.09 -23.90
C GLY A 759 -25.43 -14.21 -24.25
N ARG A 760 -24.28 -13.88 -24.85
CA ARG A 760 -23.26 -14.87 -25.26
C ARG A 760 -22.29 -15.11 -24.12
N ILE A 761 -21.88 -16.36 -23.93
CA ILE A 761 -20.77 -16.70 -23.04
C ILE A 761 -19.50 -16.07 -23.62
N LEU A 762 -18.79 -15.31 -22.80
CA LEU A 762 -17.52 -14.65 -23.17
C LEU A 762 -16.33 -15.27 -22.46
N SER A 763 -16.54 -15.77 -21.25
CA SER A 763 -15.51 -16.40 -20.44
C SER A 763 -16.09 -17.49 -19.54
N VAL A 764 -15.31 -18.53 -19.29
CA VAL A 764 -15.56 -19.53 -18.25
C VAL A 764 -14.29 -19.77 -17.46
N TYR A 765 -14.43 -19.96 -16.15
CA TYR A 765 -13.32 -20.27 -15.25
C TYR A 765 -13.78 -21.26 -14.18
N ALA A 766 -12.96 -22.29 -13.93
CA ALA A 766 -13.22 -23.36 -12.99
C ALA A 766 -11.98 -23.62 -12.11
N SER A 767 -11.85 -22.90 -10.99
CA SER A 767 -10.71 -23.03 -10.07
C SER A 767 -10.53 -24.46 -9.54
N GLY A 768 -11.62 -25.23 -9.37
CA GLY A 768 -11.55 -26.62 -8.92
C GLY A 768 -10.76 -27.54 -9.87
N LEU A 769 -10.60 -27.13 -11.12
CA LEU A 769 -9.81 -27.83 -12.15
C LEU A 769 -8.44 -27.18 -12.41
N LEU A 770 -8.16 -26.04 -11.76
CA LEU A 770 -6.91 -25.28 -11.89
C LEU A 770 -5.71 -26.17 -11.58
N GLU A 771 -4.63 -25.97 -12.32
CA GLU A 771 -3.36 -26.61 -12.05
C GLU A 771 -2.25 -25.57 -12.18
N THR A 772 -1.51 -25.35 -11.10
CA THR A 772 -0.40 -24.38 -11.11
C THR A 772 0.77 -24.91 -11.94
N GLY A 773 1.38 -24.02 -12.73
CA GLY A 773 2.62 -24.32 -13.44
C GLY A 773 3.76 -24.58 -12.45
N THR A 774 4.41 -25.74 -12.57
CA THR A 774 5.66 -26.09 -11.89
C THR A 774 6.66 -26.53 -12.95
N ASN A 775 7.94 -26.60 -12.62
CA ASN A 775 8.95 -27.12 -13.56
C ASN A 775 8.60 -28.54 -14.06
N GLU A 776 7.99 -29.37 -13.20
CA GLU A 776 7.57 -30.73 -13.55
C GLU A 776 6.37 -30.72 -14.52
N THR A 777 5.42 -29.80 -14.35
CA THR A 777 4.28 -29.70 -15.26
C THR A 777 4.67 -29.04 -16.59
N GLU A 778 5.66 -28.14 -16.60
CA GLU A 778 6.23 -27.55 -17.82
C GLU A 778 6.89 -28.59 -18.73
N ASP A 779 7.70 -29.48 -18.16
CA ASP A 779 8.33 -30.59 -18.89
C ASP A 779 7.29 -31.51 -19.54
N MET A 780 6.12 -31.63 -18.92
CA MET A 780 5.01 -32.42 -19.45
C MET A 780 4.20 -31.65 -20.50
N PHE A 781 3.80 -30.39 -20.23
CA PHE A 781 3.01 -29.58 -21.15
C PHE A 781 3.74 -29.31 -22.46
N SER A 782 5.06 -29.16 -22.43
CA SER A 782 5.90 -29.02 -23.63
C SER A 782 5.88 -30.25 -24.55
N GLN A 783 5.44 -31.41 -24.07
CA GLN A 783 5.32 -32.64 -24.87
C GLN A 783 3.97 -32.77 -25.59
N PHE A 784 2.98 -31.94 -25.25
CA PHE A 784 1.68 -32.00 -25.90
C PHE A 784 1.75 -31.42 -27.31
N SER A 785 1.32 -32.21 -28.29
CA SER A 785 1.22 -31.73 -29.66
C SER A 785 0.03 -30.79 -29.84
N ASP A 786 0.16 -29.82 -30.74
CA ASP A 786 -0.93 -28.93 -31.15
C ASP A 786 -2.23 -29.68 -31.43
N LYS A 787 -2.14 -30.85 -32.08
CA LYS A 787 -3.30 -31.69 -32.38
C LYS A 787 -4.03 -32.15 -31.11
N GLN A 788 -3.30 -32.58 -30.09
CA GLN A 788 -3.91 -33.01 -28.82
C GLN A 788 -4.61 -31.85 -28.12
N VAL A 789 -3.99 -30.68 -28.15
CA VAL A 789 -4.57 -29.45 -27.57
C VAL A 789 -5.84 -29.05 -28.33
N PHE A 790 -5.82 -29.10 -29.67
CA PHE A 790 -7.00 -28.85 -30.50
C PHE A 790 -8.12 -29.84 -30.25
N ASP A 791 -7.81 -31.14 -30.22
CA ASP A 791 -8.81 -32.19 -30.01
C ASP A 791 -9.46 -32.05 -28.62
N ALA A 792 -8.72 -31.56 -27.63
CA ALA A 792 -9.22 -31.28 -26.29
C ALA A 792 -10.09 -30.01 -26.24
N ALA A 793 -9.68 -28.91 -26.90
CA ALA A 793 -10.37 -27.63 -26.84
C ALA A 793 -11.62 -27.55 -27.74
N ALA A 794 -11.55 -28.10 -28.95
CA ALA A 794 -12.55 -27.85 -30.00
C ALA A 794 -14.00 -28.23 -29.63
N PRO A 795 -14.28 -29.36 -28.95
CA PRO A 795 -15.65 -29.70 -28.55
C PRO A 795 -16.26 -28.69 -27.60
N ASP A 796 -15.47 -28.20 -26.63
CA ASP A 796 -15.94 -27.32 -25.58
C ASP A 796 -16.05 -25.88 -26.08
N VAL A 797 -15.07 -25.40 -26.86
CA VAL A 797 -15.14 -24.10 -27.57
C VAL A 797 -16.38 -24.01 -28.46
N LYS A 798 -16.71 -25.09 -29.20
CA LYS A 798 -17.89 -25.12 -30.05
C LYS A 798 -19.19 -25.04 -29.27
N LYS A 799 -19.25 -25.68 -28.09
CA LYS A 799 -20.45 -25.66 -27.23
C LYS A 799 -20.59 -24.34 -26.48
N LEU A 800 -19.50 -23.80 -25.94
CA LEU A 800 -19.50 -22.57 -25.15
C LEU A 800 -19.69 -21.33 -26.01
N PHE A 801 -18.98 -21.24 -27.13
CA PHE A 801 -18.90 -20.01 -27.92
C PHE A 801 -19.55 -20.14 -29.30
N GLY A 802 -19.95 -21.34 -29.73
CA GLY A 802 -20.44 -21.57 -31.09
C GLY A 802 -19.36 -21.45 -32.16
N ILE A 803 -18.07 -21.44 -31.78
CA ILE A 803 -16.93 -21.25 -32.69
C ILE A 803 -16.36 -22.60 -33.10
N ASP A 804 -16.14 -22.79 -34.40
CA ASP A 804 -15.43 -23.96 -34.93
C ASP A 804 -13.94 -23.64 -35.07
N LEU A 805 -13.09 -24.38 -34.35
CA LEU A 805 -11.63 -24.20 -34.38
C LEU A 805 -10.99 -24.70 -35.69
N ALA A 806 -11.76 -25.17 -36.67
CA ALA A 806 -11.24 -25.51 -37.99
C ALA A 806 -10.50 -24.33 -38.65
N GLY A 807 -9.19 -24.54 -38.89
CA GLY A 807 -8.30 -23.55 -39.51
C GLY A 807 -7.74 -22.51 -38.54
N TYR A 808 -7.97 -22.66 -37.24
CA TYR A 808 -7.23 -21.92 -36.21
C TYR A 808 -5.80 -22.47 -36.07
N LYS A 809 -4.89 -21.61 -35.60
CA LYS A 809 -3.55 -21.98 -35.11
C LYS A 809 -3.57 -21.95 -33.59
N VAL A 810 -2.79 -22.82 -32.94
CA VAL A 810 -2.60 -22.80 -31.49
C VAL A 810 -1.18 -22.39 -31.17
N GLN A 811 -1.02 -21.59 -30.13
CA GLN A 811 0.27 -21.20 -29.58
C GLN A 811 0.22 -21.37 -28.06
N ARG A 812 1.24 -22.00 -27.48
CA ARG A 812 1.40 -22.08 -26.02
C ARG A 812 2.38 -21.00 -25.55
N THR A 813 2.10 -20.39 -24.41
CA THR A 813 3.07 -19.54 -23.72
C THR A 813 4.06 -20.41 -22.95
N THR A 814 5.37 -20.23 -23.18
CA THR A 814 6.42 -21.02 -22.52
C THR A 814 6.38 -20.82 -21.00
N GLY A 815 6.59 -21.88 -20.22
CA GLY A 815 6.54 -21.83 -18.76
C GLY A 815 5.13 -21.84 -18.16
N THR A 816 4.09 -21.93 -18.99
CA THR A 816 2.70 -21.92 -18.54
C THR A 816 1.86 -22.97 -19.26
N ASN A 817 0.66 -23.20 -18.73
CA ASN A 817 -0.37 -24.06 -19.31
C ASN A 817 -1.41 -23.26 -20.10
N TYR A 818 -1.03 -22.08 -20.58
CA TYR A 818 -1.87 -21.14 -21.30
C TYR A 818 -1.69 -21.27 -22.81
N TYR A 819 -2.81 -21.30 -23.53
CA TYR A 819 -2.88 -21.51 -24.97
C TYR A 819 -3.74 -20.44 -25.63
N THR A 820 -3.30 -19.95 -26.79
CA THR A 820 -4.02 -18.99 -27.63
C THR A 820 -4.34 -19.62 -28.98
N PHE A 821 -5.61 -19.59 -29.36
CA PHE A 821 -6.12 -20.04 -30.65
C PHE A 821 -6.44 -18.82 -31.52
N THR A 822 -5.80 -18.71 -32.68
CA THR A 822 -5.97 -17.56 -33.58
C THR A 822 -6.32 -17.97 -35.01
N LYS A 823 -7.15 -17.17 -35.66
CA LYS A 823 -7.45 -17.27 -37.09
C LYS A 823 -7.72 -15.87 -37.62
N GLU A 824 -7.14 -15.56 -38.78
CA GLU A 824 -7.32 -14.24 -39.40
C GLU A 824 -8.82 -13.96 -39.63
N GLY A 825 -9.27 -12.76 -39.23
CA GLY A 825 -10.66 -12.33 -39.34
C GLY A 825 -11.65 -13.03 -38.39
N SER A 826 -11.18 -13.82 -37.42
CA SER A 826 -12.03 -14.45 -36.39
C SER A 826 -11.58 -14.05 -34.97
N PRO A 827 -12.46 -14.11 -33.95
CA PRO A 827 -12.07 -13.85 -32.57
C PRO A 827 -10.97 -14.82 -32.12
N ALA A 828 -10.01 -14.30 -31.36
CA ALA A 828 -9.03 -15.12 -30.68
C ALA A 828 -9.69 -15.78 -29.45
N ILE A 829 -9.24 -17.00 -29.13
CA ILE A 829 -9.70 -17.73 -27.96
C ILE A 829 -8.47 -18.07 -27.14
N GLU A 830 -8.54 -17.82 -25.86
CA GLU A 830 -7.50 -18.15 -24.90
C GLU A 830 -8.02 -19.20 -23.96
N GLY A 831 -7.15 -20.08 -23.47
CA GLY A 831 -7.55 -21.07 -22.49
C GLY A 831 -6.40 -21.68 -21.73
N GLU A 832 -6.70 -22.16 -20.53
CA GLU A 832 -5.73 -22.84 -19.67
C GLU A 832 -6.17 -24.30 -19.47
N MET A 833 -5.20 -25.21 -19.60
CA MET A 833 -5.44 -26.65 -19.61
C MET A 833 -4.65 -27.36 -18.51
N ASN A 834 -5.25 -28.34 -17.85
CA ASN A 834 -4.56 -29.18 -16.87
C ASN A 834 -3.90 -30.42 -17.52
N ARG A 835 -3.17 -31.19 -16.72
CA ARG A 835 -2.45 -32.42 -17.12
C ARG A 835 -3.33 -33.52 -17.71
N HIS A 836 -4.65 -33.43 -17.54
CA HIS A 836 -5.62 -34.41 -17.99
C HIS A 836 -6.34 -33.99 -19.28
N PHE A 837 -5.79 -33.02 -20.03
CA PHE A 837 -6.40 -32.45 -21.23
C PHE A 837 -7.78 -31.85 -20.98
N LYS A 838 -7.97 -31.24 -19.80
CA LYS A 838 -9.19 -30.52 -19.46
C LYS A 838 -8.88 -29.04 -19.34
N PHE A 839 -9.56 -28.25 -20.16
CA PHE A 839 -9.54 -26.81 -20.05
C PHE A 839 -10.41 -26.38 -18.88
N TYR A 840 -9.84 -25.58 -17.99
CA TYR A 840 -10.54 -25.02 -16.84
C TYR A 840 -10.78 -23.52 -16.98
N ARG A 841 -10.19 -22.89 -17.99
CA ARG A 841 -10.42 -21.51 -18.36
C ARG A 841 -10.56 -21.40 -19.87
N PHE A 842 -11.53 -20.62 -20.33
CA PHE A 842 -11.57 -20.10 -21.68
C PHE A 842 -12.02 -18.65 -21.68
N ASP A 843 -11.42 -17.83 -22.54
CA ASP A 843 -11.78 -16.43 -22.78
C ASP A 843 -11.84 -16.15 -24.28
N ILE A 844 -12.80 -15.34 -24.72
CA ILE A 844 -12.77 -14.74 -26.06
C ILE A 844 -12.06 -13.39 -25.97
N THR A 845 -10.87 -13.28 -26.57
CA THR A 845 -10.17 -11.99 -26.66
C THR A 845 -10.70 -11.13 -27.81
N ARG A 846 -11.01 -9.88 -27.46
CA ARG A 846 -11.56 -8.89 -28.38
C ARG A 846 -10.42 -8.21 -29.14
N ASN A 847 -9.96 -8.83 -30.23
CA ASN A 847 -9.14 -8.10 -31.19
C ASN A 847 -10.02 -7.12 -32.00
N ASN A 848 -9.79 -5.83 -31.81
CA ASN A 848 -10.30 -4.71 -32.62
C ASN A 848 -11.81 -4.72 -32.91
N GLY A 849 -12.60 -4.19 -31.97
CA GLY A 849 -13.89 -3.56 -32.26
C GLY A 849 -14.99 -4.49 -32.79
N THR A 850 -16.03 -4.64 -31.96
CA THR A 850 -17.31 -5.31 -32.23
C THR A 850 -17.30 -6.84 -32.37
N ILE A 851 -17.75 -7.50 -31.31
CA ILE A 851 -18.71 -8.60 -31.44
C ILE A 851 -20.09 -7.96 -31.20
N GLN A 852 -20.90 -7.86 -32.25
CA GLN A 852 -22.34 -7.60 -32.12
C GLN A 852 -23.07 -8.86 -31.65
#